data_AF-A0AAG5D5S7-F1
#
_entry.id   AF-A0AAG5D5S7-F1
#
_cell.length_a   1.000
_cell.length_b   1.000
_cell.length_c   1.000
_cell.angle_alpha   90.00
_cell.angle_beta   90.00
_cell.angle_gamma   90.00
#
_symmetry.space_group_name_H-M   'P 1'
#
loop_
_entity.id
_entity.type
_entity.pdbx_description
1 polymer ?
#
loop_
_entity_poly.entity_id
_entity_poly.type
_entity_poly.pdbx_seq_one_letter_code
_entity_poly.pdbx_strand_id
1 'polypeptide(L)'
;MEVIFSINAKPYQINAKSVPVDTSLNTFIRNHAHLSGTKFMCLEGGCGACVVNLTGVHPVTGDVFSYAVNSCLFPVLACHGMDVTTVEGIGDKQNGYHLTQKVLAQFNGTQCGYCSPGMVMNMYSLLEAKQGKVTMEEIENSFGGNICRCTGYRPILDAFKALAADADPKLKAKCQDIEDLTKICPKTGSACAGKCSAAGKISQTKGLHLNFDENREWHKVYNVSDIFAIFESIGDRPYSLIGGNTAHGVYRRNDGIEVFIDINAVQELRASSVGSSLTVGAGTSLTELMELLGSTAKQSKQFAYLEHLIQHIDLIANVPVRNTGTVAGNLSIKNQHNEFPSDLYLILEAADAKLTILEAHGKTSTVRPSEYAALDMRKKVLLNVILPPLDPSVYVYRSFKIMPRAQNAHAYVNGAFLLKLNGSSVVSSNVCFGGINPQFTHATKTEAFLVGKNLLTNDAVQGALRTLKDELNPDWVLPDASPEYRKNLALSLFYKFVLNIAPELKAPVKSEFKSGGAVLERPLSSGTQSFETIKENWPLNKDIPKIEGLLQTSGEAKYANDLPAFPNELYAAFVLGTEAQAKISKIDPSEALKIPGVVAFYSAKDIPGANNFMYFKGFMGPHDEEIFCSEKVLYHGQPLGLVVAETFNLANRASKLVKVQYEKTNTVRYPTVKAVLRDNVTERLHDMPYSTLGEAFEAAPAGPVKVKGCFEIGGQYHYTMETQTCVCIPIEDGMDVHSATQWIDFTQIAISKMLLVPENSLNLYVRRLGGGYGSKGTRATLVACAAALAAHKTQRPVRLVMTLEANMEAIGKRYGVIANYEVDVEKSGKITKLYNEYVHDFGSCLNESMGHCAEFFRNCYDSSAWKTVAKAAVTDAASNTWCRAPGTTEGIAMVETIMEHVAHATGLDPLDVRMANMPEDMKMRELMPQFRAEVEYDARRKEVEEFNRANRWRKRGIAITPMRYPLGFFGSIHALVSIYHTDGSVVITHGGIEMGQGMHTKVVQVAAYVLGIPMEKISIKPSANMTSPNAICTGGSMTSEAVCYAVKKACEVLLDRMKPIREEMKDAPWETIVENSYYKNVDLCATYMYKADELQAYIIWGLTCTELEIDVLTGNVQLRRVDILEDTGESLSPGIDVGQVEGAFIMGVGYYLTEALIFDPETGALLTNRTWTYKPPGAKDIPVDFRVRFLQKSSNPAGVLRSKATGEPAMNMTISVLCALRNAVSAARKDAGLPNEWVPLGAPSTPDQVYLMSGNAVEQYLLN
;
A
#
# COMPACT_ATOMS: atom_id res chain seq x y z
N MET A 1 -35.87 22.01 -0.96
CA MET A 1 -35.73 20.64 -1.47
C MET A 1 -34.69 19.93 -0.62
N GLU A 2 -34.73 18.60 -0.53
CA GLU A 2 -33.84 17.83 0.35
C GLU A 2 -33.38 16.53 -0.33
N VAL A 3 -32.14 16.13 -0.06
CA VAL A 3 -31.63 14.81 -0.40
C VAL A 3 -32.00 13.84 0.73
N ILE A 4 -32.66 12.73 0.39
CA ILE A 4 -33.14 11.74 1.35
C ILE A 4 -32.51 10.40 1.00
N PHE A 5 -31.91 9.74 1.98
CA PHE A 5 -31.23 8.46 1.84
C PHE A 5 -31.17 7.76 3.20
N SER A 6 -30.62 6.55 3.27
CA SER A 6 -30.38 5.89 4.56
C SER A 6 -28.94 5.45 4.74
N ILE A 7 -28.47 5.40 5.99
CA ILE A 7 -27.23 4.74 6.38
C ILE A 7 -27.57 3.72 7.46
N ASN A 8 -27.25 2.44 7.21
CA ASN A 8 -27.57 1.33 8.10
C ASN A 8 -29.07 1.26 8.45
N ALA A 9 -29.93 1.62 7.47
CA ALA A 9 -31.38 1.79 7.58
C ALA A 9 -31.88 2.92 8.50
N LYS A 10 -30.98 3.79 8.98
CA LYS A 10 -31.38 5.07 9.59
C LYS A 10 -31.56 6.11 8.49
N PRO A 11 -32.75 6.74 8.34
CA PRO A 11 -32.97 7.75 7.32
C PRO A 11 -32.25 9.06 7.66
N TYR A 12 -31.75 9.73 6.64
CA TYR A 12 -31.15 11.06 6.69
C TYR A 12 -31.81 11.98 5.67
N GLN A 13 -32.00 13.24 6.06
CA GLN A 13 -32.49 14.32 5.21
C GLN A 13 -31.47 15.44 5.28
N ILE A 14 -30.89 15.78 4.13
CA ILE A 14 -29.86 16.82 4.03
C ILE A 14 -30.24 17.86 2.98
N ASN A 15 -29.85 19.10 3.21
CA ASN A 15 -30.07 20.24 2.32
C ASN A 15 -28.85 21.18 2.33
N ALA A 16 -28.94 22.28 1.60
CA ALA A 16 -27.84 23.21 1.42
C ALA A 16 -27.31 23.88 2.70
N LYS A 17 -28.09 23.88 3.79
CA LYS A 17 -27.66 24.42 5.09
C LYS A 17 -27.00 23.37 5.99
N SER A 18 -27.16 22.08 5.66
CA SER A 18 -26.70 20.99 6.52
C SER A 18 -25.28 20.52 6.20
N VAL A 19 -24.87 20.61 4.92
CA VAL A 19 -23.56 20.17 4.44
C VAL A 19 -23.13 21.02 3.24
N PRO A 20 -21.83 21.29 3.04
CA PRO A 20 -21.31 21.86 1.79
C PRO A 20 -21.60 20.98 0.56
N VAL A 21 -21.69 21.60 -0.63
CA VAL A 21 -22.04 20.91 -1.89
C VAL A 21 -21.02 19.84 -2.32
N ASP A 22 -19.78 19.93 -1.87
CA ASP A 22 -18.68 19.02 -2.17
C ASP A 22 -18.42 17.95 -1.09
N THR A 23 -19.33 17.82 -0.12
CA THR A 23 -19.23 16.82 0.95
C THR A 23 -19.22 15.41 0.39
N SER A 24 -18.13 14.67 0.65
CA SER A 24 -18.04 13.25 0.32
C SER A 24 -18.92 12.40 1.26
N LEU A 25 -19.35 11.24 0.79
CA LEU A 25 -20.07 10.27 1.61
C LEU A 25 -19.23 9.83 2.83
N ASN A 26 -17.91 9.70 2.69
CA ASN A 26 -17.03 9.38 3.82
C ASN A 26 -17.04 10.45 4.91
N THR A 27 -16.92 11.71 4.51
CA THR A 27 -17.01 12.87 5.42
C THR A 27 -18.35 12.86 6.14
N PHE A 28 -19.46 12.61 5.42
CA PHE A 28 -20.78 12.52 6.03
C PHE A 28 -20.89 11.38 7.04
N ILE A 29 -20.48 10.16 6.66
CA ILE A 29 -20.50 8.96 7.52
C ILE A 29 -19.76 9.23 8.84
N ARG A 30 -18.57 9.80 8.77
CA ARG A 30 -17.73 10.00 9.95
C ARG A 30 -18.15 11.21 10.79
N ASN A 31 -18.44 12.35 10.17
CA ASN A 31 -18.59 13.62 10.87
C ASN A 31 -20.06 13.97 11.18
N HIS A 32 -21.03 13.43 10.42
CA HIS A 32 -22.45 13.75 10.59
C HIS A 32 -23.27 12.53 11.05
N ALA A 33 -22.95 11.33 10.57
CA ALA A 33 -23.57 10.10 11.07
C ALA A 33 -22.84 9.51 12.30
N HIS A 34 -21.64 10.03 12.60
CA HIS A 34 -20.78 9.60 13.72
C HIS A 34 -20.40 8.11 13.70
N LEU A 35 -20.26 7.55 12.49
CA LEU A 35 -19.84 6.17 12.24
C LEU A 35 -18.36 6.17 11.81
N SER A 36 -17.48 5.87 12.75
CA SER A 36 -16.02 5.97 12.54
C SER A 36 -15.39 4.70 11.97
N GLY A 37 -16.14 3.62 11.78
CA GLY A 37 -15.65 2.33 11.29
C GLY A 37 -15.13 2.43 9.87
N THR A 38 -15.83 3.14 8.98
CA THR A 38 -15.30 3.50 7.66
C THR A 38 -14.15 4.49 7.81
N LYS A 39 -12.95 4.12 7.34
CA LYS A 39 -11.73 4.91 7.47
C LYS A 39 -11.42 5.70 6.20
N PHE A 40 -10.43 6.59 6.24
CA PHE A 40 -9.81 7.16 5.05
C PHE A 40 -8.30 7.31 5.22
N MET A 41 -7.60 7.33 4.09
CA MET A 41 -6.15 7.54 4.00
C MET A 41 -5.82 8.43 2.79
N CYS A 42 -6.12 7.97 1.57
CA CYS A 42 -5.74 8.68 0.36
C CYS A 42 -6.73 9.70 -0.17
N LEU A 43 -8.04 9.51 0.07
CA LEU A 43 -9.10 10.31 -0.56
C LEU A 43 -9.05 10.28 -2.10
N GLU A 44 -8.57 9.18 -2.68
CA GLU A 44 -8.33 9.00 -4.12
C GLU A 44 -8.97 7.74 -4.71
N GLY A 45 -9.62 6.91 -3.89
CA GLY A 45 -10.13 5.60 -4.31
C GLY A 45 -9.07 4.51 -4.51
N GLY A 46 -7.77 4.82 -4.32
CA GLY A 46 -6.67 3.87 -4.53
C GLY A 46 -6.33 2.93 -3.37
N CYS A 47 -6.79 3.19 -2.13
CA CYS A 47 -6.42 2.40 -0.94
C CYS A 47 -7.50 1.45 -0.40
N GLY A 48 -8.78 1.66 -0.76
CA GLY A 48 -9.90 0.81 -0.34
C GLY A 48 -10.33 0.91 1.13
N ALA A 49 -9.67 1.70 1.98
CA ALA A 49 -10.02 1.81 3.42
C ALA A 49 -11.42 2.44 3.67
N CYS A 50 -11.97 3.13 2.68
CA CYS A 50 -13.25 3.85 2.75
C CYS A 50 -14.41 3.11 2.09
N VAL A 51 -14.25 1.83 1.73
CA VAL A 51 -15.28 1.07 1.02
C VAL A 51 -16.53 0.89 1.87
N VAL A 52 -17.70 1.11 1.27
CA VAL A 52 -19.04 0.86 1.80
C VAL A 52 -19.88 0.15 0.74
N ASN A 53 -20.99 -0.46 1.14
CA ASN A 53 -21.96 -0.99 0.19
C ASN A 53 -23.02 0.06 -0.12
N LEU A 54 -23.34 0.25 -1.40
CA LEU A 54 -24.37 1.15 -1.88
C LEU A 54 -25.45 0.33 -2.61
N THR A 55 -26.70 0.50 -2.20
CA THR A 55 -27.86 -0.14 -2.81
C THR A 55 -28.80 0.91 -3.40
N GLY A 56 -29.28 0.67 -4.62
CA GLY A 56 -30.17 1.58 -5.34
C GLY A 56 -30.97 0.86 -6.43
N VAL A 57 -31.69 1.64 -7.25
CA VAL A 57 -32.51 1.12 -8.35
C VAL A 57 -31.91 1.54 -9.69
N HIS A 58 -31.76 0.59 -10.60
CA HIS A 58 -31.27 0.86 -11.95
C HIS A 58 -32.31 1.66 -12.75
N PRO A 59 -31.94 2.80 -13.37
CA PRO A 59 -32.91 3.74 -13.94
C PRO A 59 -33.68 3.22 -15.16
N VAL A 60 -33.16 2.21 -15.87
CA VAL A 60 -33.79 1.60 -17.05
C VAL A 60 -34.55 0.31 -16.73
N THR A 61 -33.86 -0.70 -16.16
CA THR A 61 -34.47 -2.01 -15.86
C THR A 61 -35.36 -2.01 -14.61
N GLY A 62 -35.17 -1.07 -13.68
CA GLY A 62 -35.85 -1.07 -12.38
C GLY A 62 -35.31 -2.10 -11.39
N ASP A 63 -34.25 -2.83 -11.74
CA ASP A 63 -33.62 -3.81 -10.85
C ASP A 63 -32.89 -3.14 -9.70
N VAL A 64 -32.85 -3.80 -8.54
CA VAL A 64 -32.05 -3.36 -7.41
C VAL A 64 -30.59 -3.77 -7.63
N PHE A 65 -29.67 -2.82 -7.55
CA PHE A 65 -28.24 -3.09 -7.56
C PHE A 65 -27.66 -2.95 -6.15
N SER A 66 -26.58 -3.67 -5.86
CA SER A 66 -25.81 -3.55 -4.63
C SER A 66 -24.32 -3.68 -4.93
N TYR A 67 -23.54 -2.62 -4.70
CA TYR A 67 -22.14 -2.58 -5.09
C TYR A 67 -21.23 -1.94 -4.04
N ALA A 68 -19.96 -2.36 -4.04
CA ALA A 68 -18.89 -1.70 -3.29
C ALA A 68 -18.60 -0.33 -3.91
N VAL A 69 -18.46 0.70 -3.09
CA VAL A 69 -18.13 2.07 -3.52
C VAL A 69 -17.08 2.70 -2.60
N ASN A 70 -16.12 3.44 -3.15
CA ASN A 70 -15.22 4.27 -2.37
C ASN A 70 -15.93 5.53 -1.86
N SER A 71 -16.38 5.52 -0.61
CA SER A 71 -17.13 6.64 -0.02
C SER A 71 -16.37 7.98 -0.02
N CYS A 72 -15.04 7.98 -0.11
CA CYS A 72 -14.24 9.21 -0.18
C CYS A 72 -14.37 9.96 -1.51
N LEU A 73 -14.79 9.28 -2.59
CA LEU A 73 -14.99 9.91 -3.90
C LEU A 73 -16.48 10.14 -4.20
N PHE A 74 -17.38 9.35 -3.61
CA PHE A 74 -18.80 9.44 -3.89
C PHE A 74 -19.44 10.65 -3.18
N PRO A 75 -20.10 11.59 -3.89
CA PRO A 75 -20.75 12.75 -3.26
C PRO A 75 -21.97 12.32 -2.45
N VAL A 76 -22.14 12.86 -1.23
CA VAL A 76 -23.30 12.51 -0.40
C VAL A 76 -24.64 12.93 -1.02
N LEU A 77 -24.64 14.04 -1.78
CA LEU A 77 -25.85 14.54 -2.44
C LEU A 77 -26.33 13.63 -3.59
N ALA A 78 -25.46 12.77 -4.13
CA ALA A 78 -25.82 11.77 -5.13
C ALA A 78 -26.55 10.55 -4.52
N CYS A 79 -26.55 10.40 -3.19
CA CYS A 79 -27.21 9.28 -2.49
C CYS A 79 -28.74 9.38 -2.46
N HIS A 80 -29.37 10.39 -3.08
CA HIS A 80 -30.82 10.56 -3.07
C HIS A 80 -31.55 9.28 -3.55
N GLY A 81 -32.35 8.67 -2.66
CA GLY A 81 -33.07 7.43 -2.92
C GLY A 81 -32.24 6.15 -2.78
N MET A 82 -31.04 6.22 -2.21
CA MET A 82 -30.15 5.08 -2.01
C MET A 82 -30.05 4.66 -0.54
N ASP A 83 -29.64 3.42 -0.32
CA ASP A 83 -29.32 2.88 0.99
C ASP A 83 -27.81 2.59 1.07
N VAL A 84 -27.16 3.12 2.12
CA VAL A 84 -25.74 2.91 2.39
C VAL A 84 -25.59 1.96 3.56
N THR A 85 -24.75 0.93 3.41
CA THR A 85 -24.38 0.03 4.51
C THR A 85 -22.89 0.18 4.80
N THR A 86 -22.56 0.50 6.05
CA THR A 86 -21.18 0.57 6.57
C THR A 86 -20.82 -0.69 7.33
N VAL A 87 -19.57 -0.78 7.81
CA VAL A 87 -19.08 -1.94 8.57
C VAL A 87 -19.87 -2.16 9.86
N GLU A 88 -20.31 -1.10 10.52
CA GLU A 88 -21.17 -1.15 11.71
C GLU A 88 -22.58 -1.63 11.36
N GLY A 89 -23.02 -1.47 10.11
CA GLY A 89 -24.36 -1.82 9.67
C GLY A 89 -24.59 -3.32 9.49
N ILE A 90 -23.53 -4.10 9.30
CA ILE A 90 -23.61 -5.55 9.07
C ILE A 90 -23.46 -6.38 10.35
N GLY A 91 -22.86 -5.81 11.41
CA GLY A 91 -22.65 -6.50 12.68
C GLY A 91 -21.64 -5.79 13.59
N ASP A 92 -21.74 -6.05 14.89
CA ASP A 92 -20.88 -5.49 15.94
C ASP A 92 -20.94 -6.38 17.20
N LYS A 93 -20.27 -5.97 18.28
CA LYS A 93 -20.31 -6.68 19.57
C LYS A 93 -21.72 -6.84 20.16
N GLN A 94 -22.63 -5.89 19.94
CA GLN A 94 -23.97 -5.87 20.55
C GLN A 94 -24.98 -6.70 19.75
N ASN A 95 -24.94 -6.60 18.41
CA ASN A 95 -25.88 -7.21 17.48
C ASN A 95 -25.39 -8.57 16.94
N GLY A 96 -24.13 -8.91 17.23
CA GLY A 96 -23.43 -10.07 16.71
C GLY A 96 -22.64 -9.72 15.44
N TYR A 97 -21.43 -10.27 15.35
CA TYR A 97 -20.55 -10.04 14.21
C TYR A 97 -21.03 -10.79 12.97
N HIS A 98 -20.95 -10.12 11.81
CA HIS A 98 -21.21 -10.72 10.51
C HIS A 98 -20.14 -11.79 10.16
N LEU A 99 -20.49 -12.76 9.33
CA LEU A 99 -19.57 -13.83 8.92
C LEU A 99 -18.27 -13.29 8.30
N THR A 100 -18.34 -12.26 7.45
CA THR A 100 -17.15 -11.62 6.87
C THR A 100 -16.25 -10.95 7.92
N GLN A 101 -16.82 -10.43 9.01
CA GLN A 101 -16.07 -9.84 10.12
C GLN A 101 -15.38 -10.93 10.95
N LYS A 102 -16.12 -12.01 11.27
CA LYS A 102 -15.63 -13.16 12.05
C LYS A 102 -14.49 -13.86 11.34
N VAL A 103 -14.69 -14.24 10.08
CA VAL A 103 -13.72 -15.04 9.33
C VAL A 103 -12.43 -14.27 9.09
N LEU A 104 -12.51 -12.95 8.80
CA LEU A 104 -11.30 -12.14 8.67
C LEU A 104 -10.52 -12.04 9.99
N ALA A 105 -11.20 -11.92 11.13
CA ALA A 105 -10.55 -11.89 12.44
C ALA A 105 -9.93 -13.25 12.80
N GLN A 106 -10.68 -14.34 12.61
CA GLN A 106 -10.28 -15.71 12.94
C GLN A 106 -9.01 -16.15 12.21
N PHE A 107 -8.85 -15.75 10.95
CA PHE A 107 -7.68 -16.08 10.13
C PHE A 107 -6.46 -15.17 10.39
N ASN A 108 -6.52 -14.29 11.40
CA ASN A 108 -5.52 -13.24 11.60
C ASN A 108 -5.32 -12.35 10.35
N GLY A 109 -6.39 -12.17 9.55
CA GLY A 109 -6.44 -11.27 8.41
C GLY A 109 -6.47 -9.78 8.80
N THR A 110 -6.26 -9.47 10.08
CA THR A 110 -6.21 -8.12 10.64
C THR A 110 -5.04 -8.00 11.61
N GLN A 111 -4.20 -6.98 11.40
CA GLN A 111 -3.07 -6.64 12.27
C GLN A 111 -3.26 -5.26 12.87
N CYS A 112 -2.86 -4.17 12.19
CA CYS A 112 -3.11 -2.82 12.70
C CYS A 112 -4.61 -2.52 12.79
N GLY A 113 -5.40 -3.10 11.88
CA GLY A 113 -6.86 -3.04 11.80
C GLY A 113 -7.44 -1.91 10.95
N TYR A 114 -6.60 -0.97 10.48
CA TYR A 114 -7.12 0.25 9.84
C TYR A 114 -7.75 -0.02 8.46
N CYS A 115 -7.23 -0.97 7.69
CA CYS A 115 -7.81 -1.36 6.40
C CYS A 115 -8.92 -2.41 6.52
N SER A 116 -9.07 -3.07 7.68
CA SER A 116 -9.97 -4.21 7.88
C SER A 116 -11.43 -3.88 7.58
N PRO A 117 -12.00 -2.72 7.98
CA PRO A 117 -13.35 -2.34 7.59
C PRO A 117 -13.57 -2.29 6.07
N GLY A 118 -12.62 -1.73 5.33
CA GLY A 118 -12.69 -1.68 3.86
C GLY A 118 -12.59 -3.06 3.20
N MET A 119 -11.77 -3.96 3.76
CA MET A 119 -11.67 -5.36 3.33
C MET A 119 -13.00 -6.11 3.54
N VAL A 120 -13.56 -5.98 4.75
CA VAL A 120 -14.85 -6.58 5.13
C VAL A 120 -15.97 -6.08 4.22
N MET A 121 -16.05 -4.77 4.00
CA MET A 121 -17.12 -4.19 3.18
C MET A 121 -16.98 -4.51 1.70
N ASN A 122 -15.76 -4.65 1.18
CA ASN A 122 -15.56 -5.12 -0.19
C ASN A 122 -16.05 -6.57 -0.36
N MET A 123 -15.69 -7.47 0.58
CA MET A 123 -16.16 -8.86 0.56
C MET A 123 -17.68 -8.96 0.72
N TYR A 124 -18.23 -8.22 1.68
CA TYR A 124 -19.68 -8.17 1.92
C TYR A 124 -20.42 -7.72 0.65
N SER A 125 -19.98 -6.62 0.03
CA SER A 125 -20.62 -6.11 -1.19
C SER A 125 -20.52 -7.11 -2.36
N LEU A 126 -19.41 -7.84 -2.49
CA LEU A 126 -19.26 -8.88 -3.50
C LEU A 126 -20.24 -10.03 -3.28
N LEU A 127 -20.40 -10.48 -2.02
CA LEU A 127 -21.38 -11.51 -1.66
C LEU A 127 -22.81 -11.04 -1.94
N GLU A 128 -23.17 -9.80 -1.60
CA GLU A 128 -24.49 -9.23 -1.88
C GLU A 128 -24.74 -9.16 -3.39
N ALA A 129 -23.79 -8.61 -4.16
CA ALA A 129 -23.89 -8.47 -5.61
C ALA A 129 -24.07 -9.81 -6.34
N LYS A 130 -23.47 -10.89 -5.82
CA LYS A 130 -23.50 -12.24 -6.41
C LYS A 130 -24.42 -13.21 -5.67
N GLN A 131 -25.27 -12.71 -4.76
CA GLN A 131 -26.20 -13.53 -3.97
C GLN A 131 -25.52 -14.73 -3.27
N GLY A 132 -24.32 -14.50 -2.74
CA GLY A 132 -23.49 -15.51 -2.06
C GLY A 132 -22.77 -16.51 -2.97
N LYS A 133 -22.97 -16.47 -4.29
CA LYS A 133 -22.35 -17.41 -5.24
C LYS A 133 -21.10 -16.81 -5.88
N VAL A 134 -20.04 -16.70 -5.08
CA VAL A 134 -18.74 -16.13 -5.49
C VAL A 134 -17.68 -17.23 -5.64
N THR A 135 -16.81 -17.13 -6.63
CA THR A 135 -15.65 -18.03 -6.78
C THR A 135 -14.40 -17.49 -6.09
N MET A 136 -13.43 -18.36 -5.79
CA MET A 136 -12.13 -17.94 -5.25
C MET A 136 -11.40 -16.93 -6.15
N GLU A 137 -11.58 -17.06 -7.47
CA GLU A 137 -10.98 -16.16 -8.47
C GLU A 137 -11.63 -14.78 -8.44
N GLU A 138 -12.96 -14.71 -8.42
CA GLU A 138 -13.69 -13.44 -8.28
C GLU A 138 -13.30 -12.71 -6.99
N ILE A 139 -13.11 -13.46 -5.91
CA ILE A 139 -12.65 -12.93 -4.63
C ILE A 139 -11.26 -12.30 -4.79
N GLU A 140 -10.24 -13.03 -5.27
CA GLU A 140 -8.90 -12.45 -5.48
C GLU A 140 -8.93 -11.22 -6.38
N ASN A 141 -9.71 -11.27 -7.47
CA ASN A 141 -9.82 -10.18 -8.43
C ASN A 141 -10.44 -8.91 -7.82
N SER A 142 -11.31 -9.07 -6.82
CA SER A 142 -12.02 -7.95 -6.18
C SER A 142 -11.14 -7.09 -5.26
N PHE A 143 -10.02 -7.62 -4.74
CA PHE A 143 -9.19 -6.93 -3.74
C PHE A 143 -8.04 -6.08 -4.32
N GLY A 144 -7.94 -5.94 -5.64
CA GLY A 144 -6.92 -5.09 -6.27
C GLY A 144 -6.97 -3.60 -5.84
N GLY A 145 -8.08 -3.14 -5.27
CA GLY A 145 -8.27 -1.79 -4.75
C GLY A 145 -8.06 -1.62 -3.24
N ASN A 146 -7.85 -2.71 -2.50
CA ASN A 146 -7.71 -2.67 -1.05
C ASN A 146 -6.25 -2.90 -0.66
N ILE A 147 -5.61 -1.88 -0.11
CA ILE A 147 -4.21 -1.96 0.31
C ILE A 147 -4.14 -2.37 1.78
N CYS A 148 -3.26 -3.33 2.07
CA CYS A 148 -2.86 -3.69 3.42
C CYS A 148 -1.33 -3.69 3.51
N ARG A 149 -0.79 -2.92 4.46
CA ARG A 149 0.65 -2.83 4.69
C ARG A 149 1.17 -3.84 5.73
N CYS A 150 0.27 -4.52 6.45
CA CYS A 150 0.63 -5.34 7.61
C CYS A 150 0.64 -6.85 7.35
N THR A 151 -0.38 -7.38 6.68
CA THR A 151 -0.68 -8.83 6.73
C THR A 151 0.02 -9.65 5.66
N GLY A 152 0.63 -9.00 4.67
CA GLY A 152 1.11 -9.68 3.47
C GLY A 152 -0.01 -10.26 2.60
N TYR A 153 -1.26 -9.80 2.78
CA TYR A 153 -2.50 -10.23 2.11
C TYR A 153 -2.89 -11.68 2.22
N ARG A 154 -1.93 -12.58 2.47
CA ARG A 154 -2.12 -14.02 2.59
C ARG A 154 -3.33 -14.25 3.49
N PRO A 155 -3.32 -14.11 4.83
CA PRO A 155 -4.46 -14.47 5.69
C PRO A 155 -5.81 -13.86 5.27
N ILE A 156 -5.83 -12.66 4.69
CA ILE A 156 -7.05 -12.02 4.13
C ILE A 156 -7.65 -12.87 3.00
N LEU A 157 -6.82 -13.31 2.04
CA LEU A 157 -7.28 -14.09 0.90
C LEU A 157 -7.77 -15.49 1.31
N ASP A 158 -7.19 -16.16 2.32
CA ASP A 158 -7.77 -17.45 2.78
C ASP A 158 -9.08 -17.21 3.50
N ALA A 159 -9.13 -16.20 4.37
CA ALA A 159 -10.33 -15.85 5.11
C ALA A 159 -11.51 -15.70 4.14
N PHE A 160 -11.35 -14.90 3.10
CA PHE A 160 -12.43 -14.65 2.17
C PHE A 160 -12.65 -15.77 1.16
N LYS A 161 -11.59 -16.41 0.65
CA LYS A 161 -11.77 -17.60 -0.20
C LYS A 161 -12.50 -18.73 0.51
N ALA A 162 -12.41 -18.83 1.83
CA ALA A 162 -13.18 -19.82 2.58
C ALA A 162 -14.70 -19.66 2.45
N LEU A 163 -15.15 -18.45 2.08
CA LEU A 163 -16.56 -18.13 1.80
C LEU A 163 -16.96 -18.44 0.35
N ALA A 164 -16.01 -18.85 -0.51
CA ALA A 164 -16.29 -19.14 -1.91
C ALA A 164 -17.09 -20.44 -2.08
N ALA A 165 -17.90 -20.49 -3.14
CA ALA A 165 -18.65 -21.69 -3.49
C ALA A 165 -17.70 -22.87 -3.78
N ASP A 166 -16.60 -22.61 -4.48
CA ASP A 166 -15.56 -23.54 -4.90
C ASP A 166 -14.39 -23.66 -3.90
N ALA A 167 -14.51 -23.15 -2.67
CA ALA A 167 -13.41 -23.19 -1.70
C ALA A 167 -12.98 -24.62 -1.34
N ASP A 168 -11.68 -24.80 -1.13
CA ASP A 168 -11.08 -26.07 -0.69
C ASP A 168 -11.73 -26.55 0.64
N PRO A 169 -12.12 -27.83 0.77
CA PRO A 169 -12.66 -28.39 2.01
C PRO A 169 -11.79 -28.14 3.25
N LYS A 170 -10.46 -28.17 3.12
CA LYS A 170 -9.53 -27.86 4.23
C LYS A 170 -9.65 -26.41 4.67
N LEU A 171 -9.87 -25.50 3.72
CA LEU A 171 -10.05 -24.09 3.99
C LEU A 171 -11.41 -23.82 4.67
N LYS A 172 -12.47 -24.50 4.21
CA LYS A 172 -13.79 -24.47 4.86
C LYS A 172 -13.74 -25.02 6.29
N ALA A 173 -13.01 -26.12 6.52
CA ALA A 173 -12.86 -26.74 7.84
C ALA A 173 -12.21 -25.80 8.87
N LYS A 174 -11.27 -24.93 8.44
CA LYS A 174 -10.70 -23.89 9.31
C LYS A 174 -11.71 -22.83 9.76
N CYS A 175 -12.85 -22.70 9.08
CA CYS A 175 -13.94 -21.77 9.40
C CYS A 175 -15.11 -22.42 10.18
N GLN A 176 -15.11 -23.75 10.34
CA GLN A 176 -16.25 -24.44 10.96
C GLN A 176 -16.21 -24.27 12.49
N ASP A 177 -16.91 -23.24 12.97
CA ASP A 177 -17.54 -23.29 14.29
C ASP A 177 -18.99 -23.77 14.12
N ILE A 178 -19.41 -24.72 14.96
CA ILE A 178 -20.69 -25.45 14.88
C ILE A 178 -21.90 -24.49 15.02
N GLU A 179 -21.69 -23.31 15.59
CA GLU A 179 -22.73 -22.30 15.85
C GLU A 179 -22.96 -21.31 14.69
N ASP A 180 -22.12 -21.33 13.64
CA ASP A 180 -22.11 -20.33 12.57
C ASP A 180 -22.82 -20.77 11.27
N LEU A 181 -23.41 -21.97 11.25
CA LEU A 181 -24.27 -22.43 10.16
C LEU A 181 -25.64 -21.74 10.22
N THR A 182 -25.75 -20.60 9.53
CA THR A 182 -26.99 -19.94 9.10
C THR A 182 -28.07 -19.79 10.18
N LYS A 183 -28.21 -18.58 10.76
CA LYS A 183 -29.46 -18.17 11.43
C LYS A 183 -30.57 -18.02 10.38
N ILE A 184 -31.21 -19.14 10.05
CA ILE A 184 -32.47 -19.16 9.30
C ILE A 184 -33.59 -18.77 10.27
N CYS A 185 -34.51 -17.90 9.85
CA CYS A 185 -35.68 -17.55 10.66
C CYS A 185 -36.49 -18.81 11.02
N PRO A 186 -36.70 -19.14 12.31
CA PRO A 186 -37.44 -20.33 12.73
C PRO A 186 -38.91 -20.35 12.27
N LYS A 187 -39.46 -19.21 11.86
CA LYS A 187 -40.84 -19.08 11.37
C LYS A 187 -41.00 -19.22 9.86
N THR A 188 -39.99 -18.87 9.06
CA THR A 188 -40.14 -18.75 7.59
C THR A 188 -39.15 -19.57 6.78
N GLY A 189 -38.10 -20.13 7.39
CA GLY A 189 -37.10 -20.91 6.65
C GLY A 189 -36.25 -20.07 5.69
N SER A 190 -36.35 -18.73 5.73
CA SER A 190 -35.61 -17.80 4.87
C SER A 190 -34.68 -16.91 5.70
N ALA A 191 -33.64 -16.35 5.07
CA ALA A 191 -32.85 -15.27 5.64
C ALA A 191 -33.77 -14.04 5.93
N CYS A 192 -33.56 -13.37 7.06
CA CYS A 192 -34.37 -12.25 7.48
C CYS A 192 -34.22 -11.08 6.49
N ALA A 193 -35.25 -10.78 5.69
CA ALA A 193 -35.29 -9.63 4.77
C ALA A 193 -35.58 -8.29 5.49
N GLY A 194 -35.30 -8.19 6.77
CA GLY A 194 -35.68 -7.04 7.59
C GLY A 194 -34.97 -5.77 7.12
N LYS A 195 -35.69 -4.85 6.47
CA LYS A 195 -35.70 -3.40 6.74
C LYS A 195 -36.60 -2.63 5.76
N CYS A 196 -37.27 -1.60 6.28
CA CYS A 196 -37.92 -0.55 5.49
C CYS A 196 -36.85 0.27 4.76
N SER A 197 -36.74 0.15 3.44
CA SER A 197 -35.85 0.98 2.63
C SER A 197 -36.40 2.40 2.46
N ALA A 198 -35.50 3.38 2.34
CA ALA A 198 -35.87 4.69 1.81
C ALA A 198 -36.06 4.63 0.29
N ALA A 199 -35.42 3.66 -0.38
CA ALA A 199 -35.49 3.43 -1.82
C ALA A 199 -36.93 3.26 -2.36
N GLY A 200 -37.85 2.74 -1.54
CA GLY A 200 -39.27 2.56 -1.92
C GLY A 200 -40.22 3.74 -1.62
N LYS A 201 -39.75 4.85 -1.04
CA LYS A 201 -40.61 5.92 -0.50
C LYS A 201 -40.50 7.29 -1.19
N ILE A 202 -39.70 7.41 -2.25
CA ILE A 202 -39.43 8.70 -2.92
C ILE A 202 -39.85 8.63 -4.39
N SER A 203 -40.53 9.66 -4.88
CA SER A 203 -40.88 9.81 -6.30
C SER A 203 -39.60 10.02 -7.12
N GLN A 204 -39.19 9.00 -7.89
CA GLN A 204 -37.98 9.00 -8.72
C GLN A 204 -38.14 9.76 -10.05
N THR A 205 -39.08 10.70 -10.16
CA THR A 205 -39.38 11.37 -11.44
C THR A 205 -39.36 12.89 -11.39
N LYS A 206 -39.17 13.49 -10.20
CA LYS A 206 -39.10 14.94 -10.06
C LYS A 206 -37.66 15.38 -9.81
N GLY A 207 -37.13 16.24 -10.68
CA GLY A 207 -35.79 16.80 -10.52
C GLY A 207 -35.60 17.50 -9.17
N LEU A 208 -34.36 17.48 -8.68
CA LEU A 208 -33.96 18.12 -7.42
C LEU A 208 -33.04 19.32 -7.74
N HIS A 209 -33.31 20.47 -7.14
CA HIS A 209 -32.46 21.67 -7.22
C HIS A 209 -32.19 22.23 -5.81
N LEU A 210 -30.91 22.35 -5.45
CA LEU A 210 -30.44 22.92 -4.20
C LEU A 210 -29.51 24.10 -4.50
N ASN A 211 -29.75 25.24 -3.85
CA ASN A 211 -28.90 26.42 -3.90
C ASN A 211 -28.12 26.56 -2.59
N PHE A 212 -26.81 26.68 -2.69
CA PHE A 212 -25.87 26.85 -1.59
C PHE A 212 -25.34 28.29 -1.58
N ASP A 213 -24.59 28.63 -0.53
CA ASP A 213 -23.83 29.88 -0.48
C ASP A 213 -22.81 29.97 -1.63
N GLU A 214 -22.28 31.18 -1.87
CA GLU A 214 -21.30 31.46 -2.93
C GLU A 214 -21.80 31.11 -4.35
N ASN A 215 -23.13 31.18 -4.59
CA ASN A 215 -23.77 30.85 -5.86
C ASN A 215 -23.47 29.42 -6.34
N ARG A 216 -23.29 28.45 -5.44
CA ARG A 216 -23.12 27.04 -5.82
C ARG A 216 -24.45 26.31 -5.87
N GLU A 217 -24.60 25.35 -6.78
CA GLU A 217 -25.86 24.65 -7.03
C GLU A 217 -25.65 23.14 -7.21
N TRP A 218 -26.62 22.36 -6.75
CA TRP A 218 -26.72 20.93 -7.03
C TRP A 218 -28.04 20.60 -7.71
N HIS A 219 -27.96 19.91 -8.84
CA HIS A 219 -29.07 19.45 -9.64
C HIS A 219 -29.07 17.92 -9.72
N LYS A 220 -30.22 17.27 -9.54
CA LYS A 220 -30.44 15.87 -9.89
C LYS A 220 -31.46 15.78 -11.02
N VAL A 221 -31.08 15.14 -12.11
CA VAL A 221 -31.87 15.05 -13.33
C VAL A 221 -32.18 13.59 -13.71
N TYR A 222 -33.23 13.39 -14.51
CA TYR A 222 -33.74 12.05 -14.86
C TYR A 222 -33.85 11.82 -16.36
N ASN A 223 -33.73 12.87 -17.16
CA ASN A 223 -33.77 12.82 -18.61
C ASN A 223 -32.76 13.82 -19.18
N VAL A 224 -32.40 13.66 -20.45
CA VAL A 224 -31.37 14.51 -21.06
C VAL A 224 -31.88 15.93 -21.32
N SER A 225 -33.19 16.12 -21.55
CA SER A 225 -33.77 17.46 -21.71
C SER A 225 -33.55 18.37 -20.50
N ASP A 226 -33.58 17.82 -19.28
CA ASP A 226 -33.29 18.57 -18.05
C ASP A 226 -31.85 19.11 -18.05
N ILE A 227 -30.88 18.35 -18.57
CA ILE A 227 -29.47 18.78 -18.64
C ILE A 227 -29.34 20.03 -19.53
N PHE A 228 -29.98 20.02 -20.70
CA PHE A 228 -29.93 21.14 -21.63
C PHE A 228 -30.69 22.36 -21.11
N ALA A 229 -31.82 22.16 -20.42
CA ALA A 229 -32.52 23.25 -19.74
C ALA A 229 -31.61 23.93 -18.69
N ILE A 230 -30.82 23.15 -17.94
CA ILE A 230 -29.83 23.69 -17.01
C ILE A 230 -28.73 24.44 -17.78
N PHE A 231 -28.16 23.87 -18.84
CA PHE A 231 -27.15 24.53 -19.67
C PHE A 231 -27.61 25.89 -20.23
N GLU A 232 -28.89 26.02 -20.59
CA GLU A 232 -29.49 27.30 -21.01
C GLU A 232 -29.60 28.28 -19.84
N SER A 233 -30.00 27.80 -18.65
CA SER A 233 -30.22 28.66 -17.47
C SER A 233 -28.94 29.19 -16.81
N ILE A 234 -27.84 28.43 -16.82
CA ILE A 234 -26.63 28.76 -16.04
C ILE A 234 -25.68 29.74 -16.74
N GLY A 235 -25.97 30.16 -17.97
CA GLY A 235 -25.08 31.03 -18.75
C GLY A 235 -23.70 30.38 -18.94
N ASP A 236 -22.63 31.10 -18.59
CA ASP A 236 -21.24 30.62 -18.71
C ASP A 236 -20.64 30.05 -17.41
N ARG A 237 -21.45 29.89 -16.36
CA ARG A 237 -20.98 29.45 -15.05
C ARG A 237 -20.28 28.08 -15.11
N PRO A 238 -19.15 27.89 -14.39
CA PRO A 238 -18.45 26.61 -14.36
C PRO A 238 -19.33 25.49 -13.81
N TYR A 239 -19.44 24.38 -14.56
CA TYR A 239 -20.28 23.26 -14.19
C TYR A 239 -19.57 21.91 -14.32
N SER A 240 -20.12 20.90 -13.66
CA SER A 240 -19.69 19.50 -13.80
C SER A 240 -20.89 18.57 -13.90
N LEU A 241 -20.87 17.68 -14.90
CA LEU A 241 -21.72 16.50 -14.92
C LEU A 241 -21.14 15.45 -13.95
N ILE A 242 -21.97 14.92 -13.06
CA ILE A 242 -21.57 13.99 -12.01
C ILE A 242 -22.21 12.63 -12.28
N GLY A 243 -21.39 11.69 -12.78
CA GLY A 243 -21.64 10.25 -12.73
C GLY A 243 -21.08 9.66 -11.43
N GLY A 244 -20.04 8.83 -11.53
CA GLY A 244 -19.37 8.25 -10.35
C GLY A 244 -18.38 9.14 -9.60
N ASN A 245 -18.05 10.34 -10.11
CA ASN A 245 -17.05 11.26 -9.55
C ASN A 245 -15.63 10.68 -9.35
N THR A 246 -15.31 9.52 -9.95
CA THR A 246 -14.05 8.81 -9.74
C THR A 246 -12.85 9.53 -10.35
N ALA A 247 -13.07 10.38 -11.37
CA ALA A 247 -12.06 11.25 -11.97
C ALA A 247 -11.38 12.16 -10.95
N HIS A 248 -12.12 12.61 -9.91
CA HIS A 248 -11.58 13.42 -8.82
C HIS A 248 -10.40 12.74 -8.10
N GLY A 249 -10.39 11.41 -8.07
CA GLY A 249 -9.28 10.64 -7.51
C GLY A 249 -8.01 10.77 -8.34
N VAL A 250 -8.12 10.85 -9.66
CA VAL A 250 -6.99 10.97 -10.59
C VAL A 250 -6.57 12.44 -10.72
N TYR A 251 -7.47 13.29 -11.19
CA TYR A 251 -7.29 14.74 -11.31
C TYR A 251 -8.18 15.45 -10.31
N ARG A 252 -7.58 16.16 -9.35
CA ARG A 252 -8.34 16.91 -8.35
C ARG A 252 -9.21 17.94 -9.08
N ARG A 253 -10.50 17.89 -8.79
CA ARG A 253 -11.51 18.78 -9.37
C ARG A 253 -11.19 20.24 -8.99
N ASN A 254 -11.46 21.17 -9.90
CA ASN A 254 -11.32 22.60 -9.64
C ASN A 254 -12.32 23.04 -8.54
N ASP A 255 -11.85 23.82 -7.57
CA ASP A 255 -12.68 24.37 -6.49
C ASP A 255 -13.67 25.44 -6.99
N GLY A 256 -13.40 26.06 -8.15
CA GLY A 256 -14.26 27.07 -8.78
C GLY A 256 -15.50 26.53 -9.49
N ILE A 257 -15.84 25.25 -9.34
CA ILE A 257 -17.07 24.70 -9.91
C ILE A 257 -18.28 25.15 -9.08
N GLU A 258 -19.19 25.83 -9.76
CA GLU A 258 -20.41 26.39 -9.17
C GLU A 258 -21.59 25.45 -9.32
N VAL A 259 -21.79 24.84 -10.49
CA VAL A 259 -22.99 24.02 -10.79
C VAL A 259 -22.65 22.55 -10.91
N PHE A 260 -23.27 21.71 -10.08
CA PHE A 260 -23.14 20.25 -10.10
C PHE A 260 -24.41 19.61 -10.62
N ILE A 261 -24.31 18.74 -11.63
CA ILE A 261 -25.46 18.08 -12.26
C ILE A 261 -25.29 16.56 -12.14
N ASP A 262 -25.99 15.93 -11.19
CA ASP A 262 -26.06 14.47 -11.01
C ASP A 262 -26.88 13.83 -12.13
N ILE A 263 -26.19 13.06 -12.96
CA ILE A 263 -26.74 12.39 -14.15
C ILE A 263 -26.91 10.87 -13.96
N ASN A 264 -26.71 10.34 -12.75
CA ASN A 264 -26.74 8.88 -12.53
C ASN A 264 -28.12 8.25 -12.80
N ALA A 265 -29.20 9.04 -12.77
CA ALA A 265 -30.57 8.58 -12.98
C ALA A 265 -31.10 8.82 -14.41
N VAL A 266 -30.28 9.35 -15.33
CA VAL A 266 -30.71 9.68 -16.69
C VAL A 266 -30.83 8.42 -17.54
N GLN A 267 -32.05 8.08 -17.94
CA GLN A 267 -32.35 6.80 -18.60
C GLN A 267 -31.65 6.67 -19.96
N GLU A 268 -31.62 7.74 -20.75
CA GLU A 268 -31.07 7.75 -22.11
C GLU A 268 -29.54 7.53 -22.11
N LEU A 269 -28.86 7.90 -21.03
CA LEU A 269 -27.43 7.66 -20.84
C LEU A 269 -27.13 6.23 -20.33
N ARG A 270 -28.15 5.48 -19.95
CA ARG A 270 -28.03 4.15 -19.32
C ARG A 270 -28.64 3.03 -20.17
N ALA A 271 -29.37 3.38 -21.21
CA ALA A 271 -29.99 2.43 -22.13
C ALA A 271 -28.95 1.77 -23.05
N SER A 272 -29.16 0.50 -23.37
CA SER A 272 -28.36 -0.25 -24.34
C SER A 272 -29.23 -1.09 -25.26
N SER A 273 -28.78 -1.32 -26.49
CA SER A 273 -29.50 -2.13 -27.47
C SER A 273 -28.54 -2.92 -28.37
N VAL A 274 -28.91 -4.16 -28.69
CA VAL A 274 -28.19 -5.02 -29.63
C VAL A 274 -28.98 -5.10 -30.95
N GLY A 275 -28.45 -4.48 -32.00
CA GLY A 275 -28.98 -4.54 -33.37
C GLY A 275 -27.94 -5.12 -34.33
N SER A 276 -27.73 -4.45 -35.48
CA SER A 276 -26.57 -4.73 -36.34
C SER A 276 -25.24 -4.34 -35.68
N SER A 277 -25.29 -3.41 -34.71
CA SER A 277 -24.19 -2.99 -33.84
C SER A 277 -24.67 -3.04 -32.38
N LEU A 278 -23.73 -3.07 -31.44
CA LEU A 278 -24.02 -2.93 -30.02
C LEU A 278 -23.96 -1.43 -29.65
N THR A 279 -25.09 -0.85 -29.23
CA THR A 279 -25.14 0.53 -28.72
C THR A 279 -25.24 0.50 -27.20
N VAL A 280 -24.34 1.21 -26.52
CA VAL A 280 -24.24 1.28 -25.06
C VAL A 280 -24.30 2.72 -24.60
N GLY A 281 -25.25 3.06 -23.72
CA GLY A 281 -25.35 4.38 -23.10
C GLY A 281 -24.05 4.77 -22.39
N ALA A 282 -23.63 6.03 -22.54
CA ALA A 282 -22.32 6.45 -22.05
C ALA A 282 -22.27 6.63 -20.51
N GLY A 283 -23.42 6.72 -19.85
CA GLY A 283 -23.55 6.68 -18.39
C GLY A 283 -23.46 5.27 -17.79
N THR A 284 -23.32 4.21 -18.59
CA THR A 284 -23.10 2.84 -18.10
C THR A 284 -21.79 2.75 -17.31
N SER A 285 -21.81 2.07 -16.15
CA SER A 285 -20.61 1.85 -15.34
C SER A 285 -19.67 0.86 -16.04
N LEU A 286 -18.38 0.85 -15.69
CA LEU A 286 -17.44 -0.11 -16.29
C LEU A 286 -17.78 -1.56 -15.92
N THR A 287 -18.31 -1.80 -14.72
CA THR A 287 -18.76 -3.14 -14.30
C THR A 287 -19.94 -3.61 -15.17
N GLU A 288 -20.96 -2.78 -15.35
CA GLU A 288 -22.11 -3.13 -16.20
C GLU A 288 -21.73 -3.25 -17.67
N LEU A 289 -20.78 -2.42 -18.13
CA LEU A 289 -20.23 -2.55 -19.47
C LEU A 289 -19.65 -3.97 -19.66
N MET A 290 -18.81 -4.45 -18.74
CA MET A 290 -18.25 -5.81 -18.84
C MET A 290 -19.32 -6.89 -18.92
N GLU A 291 -20.38 -6.79 -18.11
CA GLU A 291 -21.50 -7.74 -18.12
C GLU A 291 -22.27 -7.73 -19.45
N LEU A 292 -22.53 -6.53 -20.00
CA LEU A 292 -23.20 -6.35 -21.29
C LEU A 292 -22.33 -6.87 -22.45
N LEU A 293 -21.04 -6.55 -22.45
CA LEU A 293 -20.08 -7.02 -23.45
C LEU A 293 -20.02 -8.55 -23.46
N GLY A 294 -19.90 -9.19 -22.29
CA GLY A 294 -19.80 -10.64 -22.18
C GLY A 294 -21.09 -11.36 -22.57
N SER A 295 -22.24 -10.78 -22.21
CA SER A 295 -23.55 -11.30 -22.64
C SER A 295 -23.71 -11.22 -24.17
N THR A 296 -23.26 -10.12 -24.78
CA THR A 296 -23.32 -9.91 -26.23
C THR A 296 -22.37 -10.86 -26.97
N ALA A 297 -21.15 -11.03 -26.47
CA ALA A 297 -20.15 -11.95 -27.05
C ALA A 297 -20.65 -13.39 -27.10
N LYS A 298 -21.40 -13.83 -26.08
CA LYS A 298 -22.02 -15.17 -26.03
C LYS A 298 -23.17 -15.35 -27.03
N GLN A 299 -23.88 -14.28 -27.37
CA GLN A 299 -25.05 -14.33 -28.26
C GLN A 299 -24.67 -14.33 -29.74
N SER A 300 -23.55 -13.71 -30.12
CA SER A 300 -23.13 -13.62 -31.52
C SER A 300 -21.62 -13.69 -31.69
N LYS A 301 -21.17 -14.58 -32.59
CA LYS A 301 -19.74 -14.74 -32.93
C LYS A 301 -19.10 -13.47 -33.50
N GLN A 302 -19.89 -12.58 -34.12
CA GLN A 302 -19.41 -11.30 -34.64
C GLN A 302 -18.99 -10.32 -33.53
N PHE A 303 -19.35 -10.60 -32.28
CA PHE A 303 -18.96 -9.82 -31.11
C PHE A 303 -18.00 -10.59 -30.18
N ALA A 304 -17.40 -11.71 -30.64
CA ALA A 304 -16.46 -12.48 -29.83
C ALA A 304 -15.23 -11.67 -29.39
N TYR A 305 -14.85 -10.64 -30.15
CA TYR A 305 -13.75 -9.73 -29.80
C TYR A 305 -14.00 -8.93 -28.51
N LEU A 306 -15.26 -8.78 -28.09
CA LEU A 306 -15.60 -8.06 -26.86
C LEU A 306 -15.02 -8.71 -25.61
N GLU A 307 -14.75 -10.02 -25.62
CA GLU A 307 -14.06 -10.71 -24.52
C GLU A 307 -12.65 -10.13 -24.26
N HIS A 308 -11.95 -9.70 -25.32
CA HIS A 308 -10.66 -9.01 -25.17
C HIS A 308 -10.81 -7.59 -24.61
N LEU A 309 -11.93 -6.90 -24.87
CA LEU A 309 -12.22 -5.62 -24.23
C LEU A 309 -12.47 -5.84 -22.73
N ILE A 310 -13.23 -6.87 -22.35
CA ILE A 310 -13.51 -7.22 -20.94
C ILE A 310 -12.21 -7.50 -20.19
N GLN A 311 -11.32 -8.32 -20.76
CA GLN A 311 -10.01 -8.61 -20.18
C GLN A 311 -9.19 -7.34 -19.92
N HIS A 312 -9.24 -6.36 -20.82
CA HIS A 312 -8.56 -5.08 -20.63
C HIS A 312 -9.26 -4.19 -19.59
N ILE A 313 -10.59 -4.13 -19.62
CA ILE A 313 -11.40 -3.32 -18.68
C ILE A 313 -11.24 -3.83 -17.25
N ASP A 314 -11.04 -5.14 -17.03
CA ASP A 314 -10.80 -5.70 -15.69
C ASP A 314 -9.49 -5.15 -15.05
N LEU A 315 -8.54 -4.71 -15.87
CA LEU A 315 -7.30 -4.07 -15.42
C LEU A 315 -7.46 -2.54 -15.20
N ILE A 316 -8.61 -1.95 -15.52
CA ILE A 316 -8.88 -0.52 -15.27
C ILE A 316 -9.25 -0.33 -13.81
N ALA A 317 -8.39 0.41 -13.09
CA ALA A 317 -8.56 0.75 -11.67
C ALA A 317 -8.87 -0.50 -10.80
N ASN A 318 -9.81 -0.38 -9.88
CA ASN A 318 -10.27 -1.44 -9.00
C ASN A 318 -11.81 -1.56 -9.03
N VAL A 319 -12.35 -2.66 -8.50
CA VAL A 319 -13.79 -2.96 -8.56
C VAL A 319 -14.67 -1.83 -8.01
N PRO A 320 -14.44 -1.28 -6.79
CA PRO A 320 -15.22 -0.14 -6.30
C PRO A 320 -15.21 1.11 -7.22
N VAL A 321 -14.09 1.38 -7.88
CA VAL A 321 -14.01 2.45 -8.90
C VAL A 321 -14.80 2.07 -10.15
N ARG A 322 -14.73 0.82 -10.62
CA ARG A 322 -15.48 0.36 -11.83
C ARG A 322 -16.98 0.33 -11.64
N ASN A 323 -17.46 0.06 -10.41
CA ASN A 323 -18.88 0.02 -10.08
C ASN A 323 -19.60 1.37 -10.24
N THR A 324 -18.86 2.48 -10.18
CA THR A 324 -19.42 3.84 -10.28
C THR A 324 -18.82 4.66 -11.42
N GLY A 325 -17.57 4.37 -11.82
CA GLY A 325 -16.91 4.96 -12.96
C GLY A 325 -17.65 4.61 -14.25
N THR A 326 -18.08 5.63 -14.98
CA THR A 326 -18.86 5.49 -16.22
C THR A 326 -17.98 5.54 -17.46
N VAL A 327 -18.46 4.99 -18.58
CA VAL A 327 -17.83 5.12 -19.91
C VAL A 327 -17.55 6.59 -20.27
N ALA A 328 -18.57 7.45 -20.15
CA ALA A 328 -18.45 8.88 -20.42
C ALA A 328 -17.44 9.56 -19.49
N GLY A 329 -17.47 9.22 -18.21
CA GLY A 329 -16.51 9.74 -17.23
C GLY A 329 -15.06 9.42 -17.60
N ASN A 330 -14.76 8.18 -18.01
CA ASN A 330 -13.41 7.81 -18.43
C ASN A 330 -12.97 8.56 -19.70
N LEU A 331 -13.83 8.61 -20.72
CA LEU A 331 -13.56 9.33 -21.97
C LEU A 331 -13.45 10.85 -21.75
N SER A 332 -14.22 11.42 -20.83
CA SER A 332 -14.16 12.84 -20.47
C SER A 332 -12.81 13.23 -19.86
N ILE A 333 -12.18 12.34 -19.08
CA ILE A 333 -10.81 12.57 -18.60
C ILE A 333 -9.88 12.71 -19.80
N LYS A 334 -9.95 11.80 -20.78
CA LYS A 334 -9.11 11.88 -21.99
C LYS A 334 -9.34 13.15 -22.80
N ASN A 335 -10.59 13.58 -22.95
CA ASN A 335 -10.95 14.82 -23.66
C ASN A 335 -10.41 16.09 -22.95
N GLN A 336 -10.41 16.11 -21.61
CA GLN A 336 -9.91 17.25 -20.83
C GLN A 336 -8.39 17.21 -20.61
N HIS A 337 -7.83 16.01 -20.57
CA HIS A 337 -6.43 15.70 -20.28
C HIS A 337 -5.92 14.72 -21.35
N ASN A 338 -5.48 15.25 -22.49
CA ASN A 338 -5.02 14.44 -23.63
C ASN A 338 -3.78 13.58 -23.30
N GLU A 339 -3.02 13.96 -22.28
CA GLU A 339 -1.91 13.18 -21.71
C GLU A 339 -2.36 11.93 -20.95
N PHE A 340 -3.63 11.86 -20.51
CA PHE A 340 -4.13 10.71 -19.76
C PHE A 340 -4.09 9.42 -20.61
N PRO A 341 -3.41 8.35 -20.17
CA PRO A 341 -3.32 7.09 -20.90
C PRO A 341 -4.59 6.26 -20.71
N SER A 342 -5.73 6.75 -21.21
CA SER A 342 -7.02 6.07 -21.08
C SER A 342 -7.02 4.73 -21.81
N ASP A 343 -7.12 3.66 -21.03
CA ASP A 343 -7.29 2.29 -21.52
C ASP A 343 -8.59 2.15 -22.35
N LEU A 344 -9.70 2.73 -21.87
CA LEU A 344 -11.00 2.61 -22.53
C LEU A 344 -11.04 3.35 -23.88
N TYR A 345 -10.49 4.56 -23.94
CA TYR A 345 -10.33 5.29 -25.20
C TYR A 345 -9.57 4.45 -26.22
N LEU A 346 -8.44 3.86 -25.81
CA LEU A 346 -7.57 3.12 -26.70
C LEU A 346 -8.26 1.89 -27.30
N ILE A 347 -8.88 1.06 -26.46
CA ILE A 347 -9.52 -0.18 -26.92
C ILE A 347 -10.76 0.11 -27.78
N LEU A 348 -11.48 1.21 -27.52
CA LEU A 348 -12.61 1.64 -28.34
C LEU A 348 -12.15 2.18 -29.70
N GLU A 349 -11.08 2.98 -29.74
CA GLU A 349 -10.51 3.50 -30.99
C GLU A 349 -10.01 2.35 -31.86
N ALA A 350 -9.26 1.41 -31.29
CA ALA A 350 -8.74 0.26 -32.02
C ALA A 350 -9.86 -0.65 -32.56
N ALA A 351 -10.97 -0.80 -31.83
CA ALA A 351 -12.13 -1.58 -32.24
C ALA A 351 -13.03 -0.86 -33.28
N ASP A 352 -12.64 0.32 -33.76
CA ASP A 352 -13.43 1.18 -34.67
C ASP A 352 -14.82 1.53 -34.10
N ALA A 353 -14.92 1.70 -32.78
CA ALA A 353 -16.13 2.16 -32.13
C ALA A 353 -16.48 3.59 -32.56
N LYS A 354 -17.76 3.94 -32.50
CA LYS A 354 -18.24 5.31 -32.74
C LYS A 354 -18.90 5.89 -31.48
N LEU A 355 -18.85 7.20 -31.32
CA LEU A 355 -19.40 7.94 -30.19
C LEU A 355 -20.49 8.89 -30.69
N THR A 356 -21.67 8.87 -30.06
CA THR A 356 -22.75 9.80 -30.39
C THR A 356 -22.74 10.99 -29.44
N ILE A 357 -22.52 12.18 -29.98
CA ILE A 357 -22.56 13.45 -29.25
C ILE A 357 -23.91 14.10 -29.48
N LEU A 358 -24.53 14.54 -28.40
CA LEU A 358 -25.78 15.29 -28.41
C LEU A 358 -25.49 16.76 -28.09
N GLU A 359 -26.02 17.64 -28.92
CA GLU A 359 -25.98 19.09 -28.80
C GLU A 359 -27.38 19.65 -28.51
N ALA A 360 -27.46 20.96 -28.30
CA ALA A 360 -28.73 21.66 -28.10
C ALA A 360 -29.72 21.42 -29.25
N HIS A 361 -31.01 21.53 -28.95
CA HIS A 361 -32.12 21.28 -29.88
C HIS A 361 -32.17 19.86 -30.49
N GLY A 362 -31.52 18.87 -29.83
CA GLY A 362 -31.58 17.47 -30.24
C GLY A 362 -30.66 17.11 -31.41
N LYS A 363 -29.76 18.01 -31.82
CA LYS A 363 -28.81 17.74 -32.90
C LYS A 363 -27.78 16.71 -32.43
N THR A 364 -27.62 15.63 -33.20
CA THR A 364 -26.64 14.57 -32.91
C THR A 364 -25.54 14.52 -33.97
N SER A 365 -24.31 14.22 -33.55
CA SER A 365 -23.19 13.89 -34.43
C SER A 365 -22.52 12.60 -34.00
N THR A 366 -22.06 11.80 -34.94
CA THR A 366 -21.31 10.57 -34.68
C THR A 366 -19.84 10.79 -35.03
N VAL A 367 -18.95 10.51 -34.09
CA VAL A 367 -17.49 10.74 -34.21
C VAL A 367 -16.71 9.50 -33.76
N ARG A 368 -15.44 9.39 -34.18
CA ARG A 368 -14.49 8.42 -33.60
C ARG A 368 -14.03 8.87 -32.20
N PRO A 369 -13.57 7.96 -31.33
CA PRO A 369 -12.93 8.34 -30.08
C PRO A 369 -11.80 9.36 -30.25
N SER A 370 -10.94 9.22 -31.26
CA SER A 370 -9.87 10.17 -31.60
C SER A 370 -10.38 11.57 -31.95
N GLU A 371 -11.47 11.68 -32.70
CA GLU A 371 -12.14 12.94 -33.01
C GLU A 371 -12.80 13.56 -31.77
N TYR A 372 -13.39 12.73 -30.90
CA TYR A 372 -13.96 13.16 -29.63
C TYR A 372 -12.91 13.74 -28.68
N ALA A 373 -11.69 13.19 -28.63
CA ALA A 373 -10.62 13.71 -27.78
C ALA A 373 -10.24 15.17 -28.12
N ALA A 374 -10.46 15.60 -29.37
CA ALA A 374 -10.20 16.97 -29.82
C ALA A 374 -11.46 17.87 -29.81
N LEU A 375 -12.64 17.33 -29.49
CA LEU A 375 -13.90 18.04 -29.59
C LEU A 375 -14.15 18.93 -28.36
N ASP A 376 -14.60 20.16 -28.57
CA ASP A 376 -15.15 20.98 -27.47
C ASP A 376 -16.50 20.41 -27.02
N MET A 377 -16.50 19.89 -25.79
CA MET A 377 -17.66 19.28 -25.12
C MET A 377 -18.44 20.26 -24.24
N ARG A 378 -18.12 21.55 -24.27
CA ARG A 378 -18.89 22.59 -23.57
C ARG A 378 -20.35 22.57 -24.01
N LYS A 379 -21.25 22.45 -23.04
CA LYS A 379 -22.72 22.33 -23.18
C LYS A 379 -23.16 21.21 -24.16
N LYS A 380 -22.39 20.12 -24.23
CA LYS A 380 -22.72 18.91 -24.98
C LYS A 380 -22.72 17.68 -24.07
N VAL A 381 -23.36 16.62 -24.53
CA VAL A 381 -23.45 15.35 -23.80
C VAL A 381 -23.01 14.20 -24.69
N LEU A 382 -22.11 13.35 -24.18
CA LEU A 382 -21.82 12.06 -24.82
C LEU A 382 -22.95 11.10 -24.50
N LEU A 383 -23.73 10.71 -25.51
CA LEU A 383 -24.96 9.94 -25.34
C LEU A 383 -24.69 8.44 -25.24
N ASN A 384 -23.94 7.88 -26.19
CA ASN A 384 -23.68 6.45 -26.27
C ASN A 384 -22.40 6.12 -27.07
N VAL A 385 -21.96 4.87 -26.93
CA VAL A 385 -20.89 4.22 -27.70
C VAL A 385 -21.51 3.15 -28.59
N ILE A 386 -21.09 3.08 -29.85
CA ILE A 386 -21.54 2.12 -30.85
C ILE A 386 -20.37 1.21 -31.22
N LEU A 387 -20.50 -0.08 -30.94
CA LEU A 387 -19.50 -1.13 -31.20
C LEU A 387 -19.90 -1.93 -32.46
N PRO A 388 -19.02 -2.02 -33.48
CA PRO A 388 -19.34 -2.66 -34.75
C PRO A 388 -19.28 -4.20 -34.66
N PRO A 389 -19.98 -4.93 -35.54
CA PRO A 389 -19.78 -6.37 -35.68
C PRO A 389 -18.44 -6.65 -36.39
N LEU A 390 -17.63 -7.55 -35.83
CA LEU A 390 -16.34 -7.98 -36.39
C LEU A 390 -16.36 -9.51 -36.60
N ASP A 391 -16.51 -9.94 -37.85
CA ASP A 391 -16.50 -11.36 -38.21
C ASP A 391 -15.14 -12.02 -37.89
N PRO A 392 -15.06 -12.99 -36.97
CA PRO A 392 -13.80 -13.61 -36.56
C PRO A 392 -13.14 -14.46 -37.66
N SER A 393 -13.81 -14.71 -38.79
CA SER A 393 -13.20 -15.39 -39.94
C SER A 393 -12.21 -14.49 -40.71
N VAL A 394 -12.36 -13.17 -40.58
CA VAL A 394 -11.53 -12.18 -41.28
C VAL A 394 -11.00 -11.10 -40.35
N TYR A 395 -11.53 -10.91 -39.15
CA TYR A 395 -11.03 -9.93 -38.17
C TYR A 395 -10.33 -10.60 -36.99
N VAL A 396 -9.23 -10.00 -36.57
CA VAL A 396 -8.49 -10.41 -35.36
C VAL A 396 -8.24 -9.18 -34.49
N TYR A 397 -8.72 -9.21 -33.25
CA TYR A 397 -8.54 -8.13 -32.29
C TYR A 397 -7.79 -8.62 -31.04
N ARG A 398 -6.78 -7.90 -30.59
CA ARG A 398 -6.07 -8.15 -29.32
C ARG A 398 -5.73 -6.84 -28.63
N SER A 399 -5.61 -6.88 -27.30
CA SER A 399 -5.11 -5.74 -26.54
C SER A 399 -4.26 -6.18 -25.36
N PHE A 400 -3.36 -5.30 -24.92
CA PHE A 400 -2.40 -5.55 -23.85
C PHE A 400 -2.23 -4.30 -23.00
N LYS A 401 -2.06 -4.48 -21.69
CA LYS A 401 -1.81 -3.41 -20.73
C LYS A 401 -0.66 -3.81 -19.82
N ILE A 402 0.43 -3.04 -19.84
CA ILE A 402 1.60 -3.29 -18.99
C ILE A 402 1.67 -2.21 -17.92
N MET A 403 1.78 -2.62 -16.66
CA MET A 403 1.64 -1.77 -15.48
C MET A 403 2.82 -2.00 -14.53
N PRO A 404 3.13 -1.04 -13.64
CA PRO A 404 4.17 -1.20 -12.62
C PRO A 404 3.88 -2.29 -11.57
N ARG A 405 2.61 -2.74 -11.45
CA ARG A 405 2.17 -3.85 -10.58
C ARG A 405 0.93 -4.53 -11.18
N ALA A 406 0.48 -5.65 -10.61
CA ALA A 406 -0.54 -6.49 -11.24
C ALA A 406 -1.92 -5.83 -11.47
N GLN A 407 -2.36 -4.91 -10.60
CA GLN A 407 -3.66 -4.25 -10.69
C GLN A 407 -3.64 -2.81 -10.16
N ASN A 408 -4.70 -2.04 -10.45
CA ASN A 408 -4.94 -0.70 -9.87
C ASN A 408 -3.75 0.26 -10.11
N ALA A 409 -3.27 0.31 -11.35
CA ALA A 409 -2.22 1.20 -11.82
C ALA A 409 -2.49 1.66 -13.26
N HIS A 410 -1.93 2.82 -13.61
CA HIS A 410 -1.89 3.25 -15.01
C HIS A 410 -0.89 2.39 -15.79
N ALA A 411 -1.13 2.26 -17.08
CA ALA A 411 -0.22 1.55 -17.96
C ALA A 411 1.08 2.35 -18.13
N TYR A 412 2.22 1.67 -18.19
CA TYR A 412 3.42 2.23 -18.81
C TYR A 412 3.19 2.42 -20.30
N VAL A 413 2.72 1.36 -20.97
CA VAL A 413 2.22 1.37 -22.34
C VAL A 413 1.05 0.38 -22.41
N ASN A 414 -0.01 0.78 -23.07
CA ASN A 414 -1.10 -0.09 -23.50
C ASN A 414 -1.14 -0.12 -25.02
N GLY A 415 -1.49 -1.28 -25.59
CA GLY A 415 -1.54 -1.50 -27.03
C GLY A 415 -2.81 -2.23 -27.41
N ALA A 416 -3.46 -1.83 -28.51
CA ALA A 416 -4.65 -2.46 -29.04
C ALA A 416 -4.54 -2.59 -30.56
N PHE A 417 -4.83 -3.77 -31.07
CA PHE A 417 -4.57 -4.16 -32.46
C PHE A 417 -5.81 -4.78 -33.06
N LEU A 418 -6.23 -4.28 -34.22
CA LEU A 418 -7.29 -4.86 -35.05
C LEU A 418 -6.73 -5.11 -36.44
N LEU A 419 -6.86 -6.33 -36.95
CA LEU A 419 -6.53 -6.66 -38.34
C LEU A 419 -7.77 -7.14 -39.06
N LYS A 420 -7.91 -6.73 -40.32
CA LYS A 420 -8.77 -7.38 -41.31
C LYS A 420 -7.90 -8.17 -42.27
N LEU A 421 -8.22 -9.43 -42.50
CA LEU A 421 -7.43 -10.37 -43.29
C LEU A 421 -8.21 -10.84 -44.52
N ASN A 422 -7.47 -11.11 -45.59
CA ASN A 422 -7.90 -11.90 -46.74
C ASN A 422 -6.90 -13.05 -46.93
N GLY A 423 -7.26 -14.24 -46.44
CA GLY A 423 -6.28 -15.31 -46.22
C GLY A 423 -5.25 -14.88 -45.19
N SER A 424 -3.97 -14.85 -45.56
CA SER A 424 -2.88 -14.35 -44.71
C SER A 424 -2.48 -12.90 -44.98
N SER A 425 -3.10 -12.24 -45.97
CA SER A 425 -2.78 -10.86 -46.34
C SER A 425 -3.60 -9.85 -45.55
N VAL A 426 -2.98 -8.80 -45.04
CA VAL A 426 -3.67 -7.72 -44.30
C VAL A 426 -4.38 -6.78 -45.27
N VAL A 427 -5.68 -6.60 -45.08
CA VAL A 427 -6.53 -5.67 -45.85
C VAL A 427 -6.54 -4.29 -45.20
N SER A 428 -6.69 -4.24 -43.88
CA SER A 428 -6.65 -3.03 -43.07
C SER A 428 -6.19 -3.36 -41.66
N SER A 429 -5.65 -2.38 -40.95
CA SER A 429 -5.17 -2.56 -39.58
C SER A 429 -5.37 -1.29 -38.76
N ASN A 430 -5.75 -1.45 -37.50
CA ASN A 430 -5.59 -0.43 -36.46
C ASN A 430 -4.48 -0.92 -35.53
N VAL A 431 -3.40 -0.16 -35.42
CA VAL A 431 -2.24 -0.42 -34.56
C VAL A 431 -2.15 0.75 -33.60
N CYS A 432 -2.83 0.62 -32.46
CA CYS A 432 -3.02 1.70 -31.51
C CYS A 432 -2.16 1.54 -30.26
N PHE A 433 -1.57 2.62 -29.77
CA PHE A 433 -0.84 2.67 -28.50
C PHE A 433 -1.24 3.87 -27.65
N GLY A 434 -1.24 3.69 -26.33
CA GLY A 434 -1.23 4.78 -25.35
C GLY A 434 0.03 4.73 -24.48
N GLY A 435 0.31 5.82 -23.77
CA GLY A 435 1.56 5.97 -23.01
C GLY A 435 2.79 6.28 -23.87
N ILE A 436 2.61 6.79 -25.10
CA ILE A 436 3.71 7.27 -25.95
C ILE A 436 3.88 8.79 -25.77
N ASN A 437 2.98 9.57 -26.35
CA ASN A 437 2.83 11.00 -26.12
C ASN A 437 1.36 11.38 -26.34
N PRO A 438 0.89 12.58 -25.94
CA PRO A 438 -0.53 12.93 -25.99
C PRO A 438 -1.14 12.93 -27.40
N GLN A 439 -0.33 13.09 -28.45
CA GLN A 439 -0.78 13.15 -29.86
C GLN A 439 -0.71 11.79 -30.58
N PHE A 440 -0.06 10.79 -29.99
CA PHE A 440 0.11 9.48 -30.61
C PHE A 440 -1.03 8.55 -30.18
N THR A 441 -1.80 8.06 -31.15
CA THR A 441 -2.78 6.99 -30.94
C THR A 441 -2.57 5.90 -31.97
N HIS A 442 -2.61 6.23 -33.26
CA HIS A 442 -2.39 5.30 -34.37
C HIS A 442 -0.95 5.32 -34.87
N ALA A 443 -0.38 4.13 -35.11
CA ALA A 443 0.86 3.97 -35.87
C ALA A 443 0.57 3.94 -37.37
N THR A 444 0.09 5.06 -37.91
CA THR A 444 -0.43 5.20 -39.27
C THR A 444 0.54 4.77 -40.37
N LYS A 445 1.85 5.01 -40.20
CA LYS A 445 2.86 4.57 -41.18
C LYS A 445 3.01 3.06 -41.17
N THR A 446 3.00 2.45 -39.98
CA THR A 446 3.03 1.00 -39.83
C THR A 446 1.76 0.36 -40.36
N GLU A 447 0.59 0.94 -40.10
CA GLU A 447 -0.69 0.48 -40.65
C GLU A 447 -0.66 0.47 -42.19
N ALA A 448 -0.17 1.55 -42.81
CA ALA A 448 -0.01 1.63 -44.26
C ALA A 448 0.99 0.61 -44.81
N PHE A 449 2.09 0.34 -44.09
CA PHE A 449 3.06 -0.69 -44.47
C PHE A 449 2.46 -2.10 -44.48
N LEU A 450 1.57 -2.40 -43.54
CA LEU A 450 0.98 -3.73 -43.39
C LEU A 450 0.03 -4.09 -44.54
N VAL A 451 -0.62 -3.11 -45.19
CA VAL A 451 -1.59 -3.37 -46.26
C VAL A 451 -0.96 -4.22 -47.38
N GLY A 452 -1.62 -5.33 -47.72
CA GLY A 452 -1.20 -6.30 -48.72
C GLY A 452 -0.10 -7.26 -48.26
N LYS A 453 0.51 -7.06 -47.08
CA LYS A 453 1.57 -7.94 -46.54
C LYS A 453 0.98 -9.14 -45.81
N ASN A 454 1.75 -10.22 -45.77
CA ASN A 454 1.51 -11.34 -44.86
C ASN A 454 2.29 -11.09 -43.56
N LEU A 455 1.62 -10.67 -42.49
CA LEU A 455 2.24 -10.36 -41.19
C LEU A 455 2.85 -11.59 -40.49
N LEU A 456 2.67 -12.80 -41.04
CA LEU A 456 3.15 -14.04 -40.47
C LEU A 456 4.47 -14.51 -41.11
N THR A 457 5.31 -13.58 -41.57
CA THR A 457 6.67 -13.85 -42.07
C THR A 457 7.69 -12.96 -41.38
N ASN A 458 8.92 -13.45 -41.20
CA ASN A 458 10.00 -12.68 -40.56
C ASN A 458 10.22 -11.32 -41.26
N ASP A 459 10.22 -11.28 -42.60
CA ASP A 459 10.43 -10.05 -43.36
C ASP A 459 9.34 -9.00 -43.09
N ALA A 460 8.07 -9.43 -43.02
CA ALA A 460 6.95 -8.53 -42.75
C ALA A 460 6.98 -8.03 -41.31
N VAL A 461 7.26 -8.90 -40.34
CA VAL A 461 7.39 -8.53 -38.92
C VAL A 461 8.53 -7.53 -38.72
N GLN A 462 9.72 -7.82 -39.26
CA GLN A 462 10.87 -6.94 -39.16
C GLN A 462 10.69 -5.63 -39.94
N GLY A 463 9.99 -5.65 -41.08
CA GLY A 463 9.61 -4.43 -41.80
C GLY A 463 8.64 -3.54 -41.00
N ALA A 464 7.63 -4.15 -40.38
CA ALA A 464 6.65 -3.45 -39.56
C ALA A 464 7.29 -2.87 -38.28
N LEU A 465 8.17 -3.63 -37.62
CA LEU A 465 8.89 -3.18 -36.43
C LEU A 465 9.84 -2.01 -36.72
N ARG A 466 10.55 -2.04 -37.86
CA ARG A 466 11.38 -0.90 -38.30
C ARG A 466 10.54 0.34 -38.55
N THR A 467 9.44 0.19 -39.29
CA THR A 467 8.50 1.30 -39.56
C THR A 467 7.93 1.87 -38.26
N LEU A 468 7.53 0.99 -37.33
CA LEU A 468 6.98 1.38 -36.03
C LEU A 468 8.03 2.09 -35.17
N LYS A 469 9.27 1.61 -35.15
CA LYS A 469 10.38 2.23 -34.42
C LYS A 469 10.62 3.67 -34.88
N ASP A 470 10.47 3.96 -36.17
CA ASP A 470 10.66 5.30 -36.73
C ASP A 470 9.47 6.23 -36.45
N GLU A 471 8.28 5.69 -36.18
CA GLU A 471 7.07 6.46 -35.85
C GLU A 471 6.94 6.74 -34.34
N LEU A 472 7.46 5.86 -33.48
CA LEU A 472 7.39 6.00 -32.02
C LEU A 472 8.33 7.08 -31.49
N ASN A 473 7.75 8.09 -30.85
CA ASN A 473 8.45 9.18 -30.17
C ASN A 473 7.85 9.45 -28.78
N PRO A 474 8.15 8.64 -27.75
CA PRO A 474 7.63 8.89 -26.42
C PRO A 474 8.18 10.19 -25.83
N ASP A 475 7.35 10.93 -25.11
CA ASP A 475 7.79 12.07 -24.31
C ASP A 475 8.56 11.62 -23.06
N TRP A 476 8.96 12.52 -22.17
CA TRP A 476 9.43 12.15 -20.84
C TRP A 476 8.89 13.13 -19.79
N VAL A 477 7.82 12.72 -19.12
CA VAL A 477 7.24 13.48 -18.01
C VAL A 477 7.37 12.61 -16.77
N LEU A 478 8.24 13.00 -15.84
CA LEU A 478 8.36 12.27 -14.58
C LEU A 478 7.02 12.32 -13.82
N PRO A 479 6.62 11.23 -13.13
CA PRO A 479 7.40 10.03 -12.81
C PRO A 479 7.24 8.87 -13.82
N ASP A 480 6.85 9.13 -15.07
CA ASP A 480 6.69 8.06 -16.06
C ASP A 480 8.01 7.34 -16.36
N ALA A 481 7.89 6.08 -16.79
CA ALA A 481 9.04 5.27 -17.20
C ALA A 481 9.76 5.90 -18.41
N SER A 482 11.05 5.57 -18.55
CA SER A 482 11.91 6.19 -19.55
C SER A 482 11.36 6.07 -20.98
N PRO A 483 11.63 7.07 -21.86
CA PRO A 483 11.21 7.01 -23.26
C PRO A 483 11.75 5.78 -23.98
N GLU A 484 12.98 5.37 -23.63
CA GLU A 484 13.61 4.16 -24.16
C GLU A 484 12.78 2.91 -23.84
N TYR A 485 12.41 2.72 -22.57
CA TYR A 485 11.58 1.59 -22.19
C TYR A 485 10.20 1.65 -22.87
N ARG A 486 9.51 2.79 -22.85
CA ARG A 486 8.17 2.92 -23.45
C ARG A 486 8.19 2.65 -24.96
N LYS A 487 9.21 3.13 -25.67
CA LYS A 487 9.42 2.84 -27.09
C LYS A 487 9.63 1.35 -27.35
N ASN A 488 10.55 0.74 -26.62
CA ASN A 488 10.87 -0.67 -26.80
C ASN A 488 9.72 -1.59 -26.38
N LEU A 489 8.99 -1.22 -25.32
CA LEU A 489 7.78 -1.91 -24.88
C LEU A 489 6.70 -1.91 -25.95
N ALA A 490 6.44 -0.78 -26.63
CA ALA A 490 5.49 -0.72 -27.73
C ALA A 490 5.87 -1.66 -28.89
N LEU A 491 7.16 -1.73 -29.24
CA LEU A 491 7.69 -2.68 -30.22
C LEU A 491 7.49 -4.14 -29.75
N SER A 492 7.79 -4.43 -28.49
CA SER A 492 7.57 -5.76 -27.90
C SER A 492 6.10 -6.14 -27.86
N LEU A 493 5.18 -5.21 -27.58
CA LEU A 493 3.75 -5.45 -27.57
C LEU A 493 3.21 -5.75 -28.98
N PHE A 494 3.72 -5.06 -30.01
CA PHE A 494 3.41 -5.40 -31.40
C PHE A 494 3.90 -6.81 -31.74
N TYR A 495 5.15 -7.16 -31.39
CA TYR A 495 5.66 -8.51 -31.62
C TYR A 495 4.90 -9.59 -30.83
N LYS A 496 4.54 -9.30 -29.58
CA LYS A 496 3.71 -10.14 -28.72
C LYS A 496 2.33 -10.38 -29.34
N PHE A 497 1.73 -9.36 -29.95
CA PHE A 497 0.51 -9.50 -30.75
C PHE A 497 0.71 -10.48 -31.91
N VAL A 498 1.79 -10.35 -32.69
CA VAL A 498 2.07 -11.29 -33.80
C VAL A 498 2.25 -12.72 -33.29
N LEU A 499 3.03 -12.92 -32.23
CA LEU A 499 3.22 -14.25 -31.61
C LEU A 499 1.92 -14.85 -31.09
N ASN A 500 1.01 -14.01 -30.58
CA ASN A 500 -0.28 -14.45 -30.07
C ASN A 500 -1.20 -14.99 -31.18
N ILE A 501 -1.26 -14.30 -32.33
CA ILE A 501 -2.17 -14.67 -33.43
C ILE A 501 -1.58 -15.74 -34.36
N ALA A 502 -0.26 -15.90 -34.41
CA ALA A 502 0.39 -16.81 -35.35
C ALA A 502 -0.07 -18.28 -35.20
N PRO A 503 -0.21 -18.86 -33.99
CA PRO A 503 -0.74 -20.22 -33.82
C PRO A 503 -2.19 -20.37 -34.31
N GLU A 504 -3.05 -19.38 -34.06
CA GLU A 504 -4.46 -19.39 -34.49
C GLU A 504 -4.57 -19.36 -36.02
N LEU A 505 -3.68 -18.63 -36.67
CA LEU A 505 -3.57 -18.53 -38.12
C LEU A 505 -2.69 -19.63 -38.75
N LYS A 506 -2.31 -20.65 -37.96
CA LYS A 506 -1.52 -21.82 -38.38
C LYS A 506 -0.14 -21.46 -39.00
N ALA A 507 0.44 -20.34 -38.59
CA ALA A 507 1.79 -19.98 -38.98
C ALA A 507 2.85 -20.74 -38.16
N PRO A 508 4.00 -21.08 -38.77
CA PRO A 508 5.09 -21.71 -38.04
C PRO A 508 5.71 -20.71 -37.06
N VAL A 509 5.75 -21.09 -35.78
CA VAL A 509 6.45 -20.35 -34.72
C VAL A 509 7.43 -21.30 -34.04
N LYS A 510 8.68 -20.88 -33.90
CA LYS A 510 9.72 -21.59 -33.15
C LYS A 510 9.19 -21.90 -31.75
N SER A 511 9.34 -23.14 -31.29
CA SER A 511 8.79 -23.60 -30.00
C SER A 511 9.17 -22.68 -28.84
N GLU A 512 10.42 -22.24 -28.82
CA GLU A 512 11.00 -21.35 -27.79
C GLU A 512 10.35 -19.96 -27.73
N PHE A 513 9.73 -19.50 -28.83
CA PHE A 513 9.15 -18.16 -28.93
C PHE A 513 7.66 -18.13 -28.57
N LYS A 514 6.98 -19.29 -28.56
CA LYS A 514 5.53 -19.37 -28.34
C LYS A 514 5.08 -18.72 -27.03
N SER A 515 5.86 -18.86 -25.97
CA SER A 515 5.54 -18.29 -24.65
C SER A 515 5.58 -16.76 -24.59
N GLY A 516 6.16 -16.10 -25.60
CA GLY A 516 6.13 -14.65 -25.74
C GLY A 516 4.77 -14.09 -26.13
N GLY A 517 3.91 -14.88 -26.80
CA GLY A 517 2.58 -14.43 -27.24
C GLY A 517 1.53 -14.36 -26.12
N ALA A 518 1.71 -15.12 -25.03
CA ALA A 518 0.78 -15.14 -23.89
C ALA A 518 1.08 -14.01 -22.89
N VAL A 519 0.05 -13.53 -22.19
CA VAL A 519 0.23 -12.63 -21.03
C VAL A 519 0.68 -13.44 -19.81
N LEU A 520 1.45 -12.82 -18.91
CA LEU A 520 1.84 -13.48 -17.66
C LEU A 520 0.63 -13.57 -16.73
N GLU A 521 -0.07 -14.69 -16.77
CA GLU A 521 -1.24 -14.93 -15.92
C GLU A 521 -0.82 -15.47 -14.56
N ARG A 522 -1.42 -14.92 -13.50
CA ARG A 522 -1.22 -15.39 -12.13
C ARG A 522 -2.34 -16.35 -11.76
N PRO A 523 -2.05 -17.63 -11.47
CA PRO A 523 -3.04 -18.55 -10.94
C PRO A 523 -3.48 -18.13 -9.53
N LEU A 524 -4.54 -18.76 -9.01
CA LEU A 524 -4.99 -18.59 -7.64
C LEU A 524 -3.83 -18.82 -6.66
N SER A 525 -3.64 -17.92 -5.69
CA SER A 525 -2.61 -18.17 -4.68
C SER A 525 -3.08 -19.14 -3.60
N SER A 526 -2.11 -19.81 -2.99
CA SER A 526 -2.27 -20.59 -1.77
C SER A 526 -1.09 -20.33 -0.85
N GLY A 527 -1.19 -20.80 0.39
CA GLY A 527 -0.07 -20.75 1.31
C GLY A 527 -0.18 -21.80 2.39
N THR A 528 0.95 -22.07 3.05
CA THR A 528 1.02 -23.03 4.15
C THR A 528 1.82 -22.43 5.30
N GLN A 529 1.32 -22.62 6.52
CA GLN A 529 1.94 -22.17 7.75
C GLN A 529 2.23 -23.40 8.60
N SER A 530 3.45 -23.54 9.11
CA SER A 530 3.85 -24.67 9.97
C SER A 530 4.62 -24.21 11.20
N PHE A 531 4.09 -24.51 12.37
CA PHE A 531 4.64 -24.14 13.67
C PHE A 531 4.23 -25.16 14.75
N GLU A 532 5.02 -25.23 15.82
CA GLU A 532 4.77 -26.07 17.00
C GLU A 532 3.89 -25.34 18.02
N THR A 533 2.99 -26.07 18.70
CA THR A 533 2.27 -25.59 19.89
C THR A 533 2.46 -26.53 21.07
N ILE A 534 2.72 -26.00 22.27
CA ILE A 534 2.95 -26.71 23.52
C ILE A 534 1.72 -26.54 24.42
N LYS A 535 0.89 -27.58 24.51
CA LYS A 535 -0.43 -27.52 25.17
C LYS A 535 -0.33 -27.24 26.67
N GLU A 536 0.72 -27.75 27.31
CA GLU A 536 0.98 -27.61 28.74
C GLU A 536 1.22 -26.15 29.14
N ASN A 537 1.63 -25.32 28.18
CA ASN A 537 1.91 -23.89 28.40
C ASN A 537 0.72 -22.99 28.06
N TRP A 538 -0.41 -23.52 27.57
CA TRP A 538 -1.54 -22.68 27.18
C TRP A 538 -2.06 -21.81 28.34
N PRO A 539 -2.41 -20.53 28.10
CA PRO A 539 -2.62 -19.91 26.79
C PRO A 539 -1.34 -19.42 26.09
N LEU A 540 -0.15 -19.50 26.70
CA LEU A 540 1.11 -19.21 26.01
C LEU A 540 1.28 -20.17 24.82
N ASN A 541 1.81 -19.67 23.70
CA ASN A 541 2.10 -20.46 22.50
C ASN A 541 0.87 -21.14 21.85
N LYS A 542 -0.35 -20.85 22.35
CA LYS A 542 -1.60 -21.22 21.70
C LYS A 542 -1.82 -20.34 20.48
N ASP A 543 -2.16 -20.96 19.34
CA ASP A 543 -2.63 -20.22 18.19
C ASP A 543 -4.02 -19.66 18.48
N ILE A 544 -4.09 -18.34 18.63
CA ILE A 544 -5.33 -17.62 18.89
C ILE A 544 -5.42 -16.43 17.93
N PRO A 545 -6.64 -16.04 17.53
CA PRO A 545 -6.84 -14.77 16.86
C PRO A 545 -6.37 -13.61 17.72
N LYS A 546 -5.96 -12.51 17.08
CA LYS A 546 -5.70 -11.26 17.77
C LYS A 546 -6.91 -10.85 18.63
N ILE A 547 -6.70 -10.47 19.89
CA ILE A 547 -7.80 -10.15 20.83
C ILE A 547 -8.64 -8.94 20.39
N GLU A 548 -8.05 -7.99 19.65
CA GLU A 548 -8.78 -6.88 19.04
C GLU A 548 -9.35 -7.19 17.65
N GLY A 549 -9.13 -8.39 17.12
CA GLY A 549 -9.43 -8.75 15.74
C GLY A 549 -10.89 -8.45 15.37
N LEU A 550 -11.84 -8.89 16.19
CA LEU A 550 -13.27 -8.62 15.96
C LEU A 550 -13.61 -7.12 16.01
N LEU A 551 -13.04 -6.37 16.95
CA LEU A 551 -13.24 -4.92 17.03
C LEU A 551 -12.67 -4.19 15.79
N GLN A 552 -11.57 -4.69 15.24
CA GLN A 552 -10.97 -4.14 14.04
C GLN A 552 -11.82 -4.43 12.80
N THR A 553 -12.34 -5.65 12.68
CA THR A 553 -13.15 -6.05 11.52
C THR A 553 -14.57 -5.48 11.56
N SER A 554 -15.11 -5.16 12.74
CA SER A 554 -16.39 -4.46 12.91
C SER A 554 -16.31 -2.93 12.85
N GLY A 555 -15.10 -2.36 12.89
CA GLY A 555 -14.90 -0.91 12.93
C GLY A 555 -15.04 -0.26 14.31
N GLU A 556 -15.27 -1.06 15.36
CA GLU A 556 -15.34 -0.62 16.76
C GLU A 556 -13.97 -0.19 17.32
N ALA A 557 -12.87 -0.67 16.74
CA ALA A 557 -11.53 -0.23 17.08
C ALA A 557 -11.32 1.25 16.72
N LYS A 558 -11.06 2.05 17.77
CA LYS A 558 -10.82 3.50 17.66
C LYS A 558 -9.33 3.82 17.47
N TYR A 559 -9.04 4.65 16.48
CA TYR A 559 -7.74 5.29 16.24
C TYR A 559 -7.80 6.77 16.66
N ALA A 560 -6.68 7.50 16.58
CA ALA A 560 -6.66 8.91 17.02
C ALA A 560 -7.70 9.76 16.25
N ASN A 561 -7.83 9.53 14.94
CA ASN A 561 -8.83 10.22 14.12
C ASN A 561 -10.29 9.78 14.37
N ASP A 562 -10.54 8.76 15.19
CA ASP A 562 -11.89 8.27 15.50
C ASP A 562 -12.42 8.75 16.84
N LEU A 563 -11.63 9.53 17.58
CA LEU A 563 -12.14 10.22 18.76
C LEU A 563 -13.35 11.07 18.36
N PRO A 564 -14.45 11.03 19.13
CA PRO A 564 -15.62 11.87 18.87
C PRO A 564 -15.22 13.34 18.73
N ALA A 565 -15.97 14.08 17.92
CA ALA A 565 -15.75 15.51 17.78
C ALA A 565 -16.05 16.22 19.11
N PHE A 566 -15.16 17.11 19.54
CA PHE A 566 -15.37 17.95 20.71
C PHE A 566 -16.13 19.23 20.34
N PRO A 567 -16.90 19.82 21.27
CA PRO A 567 -17.52 21.12 21.04
C PRO A 567 -16.47 22.17 20.63
N ASN A 568 -16.75 22.89 19.55
CA ASN A 568 -15.86 23.89 18.97
C ASN A 568 -14.47 23.37 18.56
N GLU A 569 -14.31 22.06 18.30
CA GLU A 569 -13.06 21.51 17.76
C GLU A 569 -12.67 22.17 16.43
N LEU A 570 -11.36 22.33 16.22
CA LEU A 570 -10.77 22.86 15.00
C LEU A 570 -9.89 21.82 14.32
N TYR A 571 -9.64 22.03 13.03
CA TYR A 571 -8.74 21.25 12.21
C TYR A 571 -7.54 22.08 11.78
N ALA A 572 -6.37 21.43 11.69
CA ALA A 572 -5.15 22.08 11.26
C ALA A 572 -4.54 21.41 10.02
N ALA A 573 -3.88 22.19 9.17
CA ALA A 573 -3.15 21.73 8.00
C ALA A 573 -1.86 22.54 7.81
N PHE A 574 -0.76 21.87 7.51
CA PHE A 574 0.51 22.54 7.25
C PHE A 574 0.46 23.35 5.95
N VAL A 575 1.15 24.49 5.96
CA VAL A 575 1.60 25.18 4.76
C VAL A 575 2.98 24.65 4.43
N LEU A 576 3.15 24.02 3.27
CA LEU A 576 4.39 23.36 2.86
C LEU A 576 5.18 24.25 1.91
N GLY A 577 6.52 24.19 2.00
CA GLY A 577 7.40 24.93 1.11
C GLY A 577 7.48 24.32 -0.28
N THR A 578 7.41 25.14 -1.33
CA THR A 578 7.42 24.69 -2.73
C THR A 578 8.75 24.89 -3.43
N GLU A 579 9.72 25.53 -2.76
CA GLU A 579 11.05 25.81 -3.31
C GLU A 579 12.12 25.29 -2.33
N ALA A 580 12.75 24.16 -2.65
CA ALA A 580 13.86 23.62 -1.86
C ALA A 580 15.05 24.60 -1.88
N GLN A 581 15.90 24.57 -0.85
CA GLN A 581 17.14 25.35 -0.74
C GLN A 581 16.98 26.88 -0.96
N ALA A 582 15.79 27.42 -0.73
CA ALA A 582 15.47 28.84 -0.91
C ALA A 582 15.25 29.55 0.43
N LYS A 583 15.63 30.84 0.51
CA LYS A 583 15.32 31.69 1.66
C LYS A 583 13.91 32.25 1.55
N ILE A 584 13.18 32.26 2.66
CA ILE A 584 11.83 32.80 2.75
C ILE A 584 11.94 34.31 2.94
N SER A 585 11.42 35.08 1.98
CA SER A 585 11.35 36.53 2.09
C SER A 585 10.08 37.01 2.79
N LYS A 586 8.94 36.37 2.50
CA LYS A 586 7.64 36.70 3.09
C LYS A 586 6.69 35.50 3.04
N ILE A 587 5.91 35.30 4.10
CA ILE A 587 4.72 34.44 4.13
C ILE A 587 3.49 35.31 4.34
N ASP A 588 2.52 35.22 3.43
CA ASP A 588 1.30 36.05 3.43
C ASP A 588 0.04 35.17 3.48
N PRO A 589 -0.58 35.02 4.67
CA PRO A 589 -1.79 34.22 4.85
C PRO A 589 -3.09 35.01 4.62
N SER A 590 -3.02 36.28 4.18
CA SER A 590 -4.17 37.19 4.19
C SER A 590 -5.39 36.69 3.40
N GLU A 591 -5.19 36.07 2.24
CA GLU A 591 -6.30 35.51 1.45
C GLU A 591 -6.93 34.29 2.12
N ALA A 592 -6.11 33.42 2.73
CA ALA A 592 -6.62 32.27 3.48
C ALA A 592 -7.47 32.71 4.68
N LEU A 593 -7.03 33.74 5.41
CA LEU A 593 -7.71 34.26 6.61
C LEU A 593 -9.04 34.98 6.31
N LYS A 594 -9.29 35.39 5.06
CA LYS A 594 -10.59 35.99 4.66
C LYS A 594 -11.70 34.95 4.51
N ILE A 595 -11.36 33.68 4.39
CA ILE A 595 -12.33 32.61 4.13
C ILE A 595 -13.09 32.30 5.42
N PRO A 596 -14.43 32.36 5.42
CA PRO A 596 -15.24 31.98 6.58
C PRO A 596 -14.88 30.59 7.11
N GLY A 597 -14.73 30.48 8.43
CA GLY A 597 -14.34 29.26 9.11
C GLY A 597 -12.82 29.03 9.20
N VAL A 598 -11.98 29.85 8.55
CA VAL A 598 -10.53 29.88 8.83
C VAL A 598 -10.30 30.75 10.06
N VAL A 599 -9.66 30.18 11.07
CA VAL A 599 -9.53 30.79 12.41
C VAL A 599 -8.18 31.47 12.60
N ALA A 600 -7.09 30.81 12.19
CA ALA A 600 -5.75 31.32 12.43
C ALA A 600 -4.72 30.78 11.42
N PHE A 601 -3.60 31.50 11.32
CA PHE A 601 -2.36 31.01 10.74
C PHE A 601 -1.24 31.22 11.76
N TYR A 602 -0.45 30.17 12.00
CA TYR A 602 0.73 30.21 12.87
C TYR A 602 2.00 29.88 12.10
N SER A 603 3.09 30.60 12.37
CA SER A 603 4.42 30.29 11.84
C SER A 603 5.45 30.17 12.97
N ALA A 604 6.74 30.07 12.62
CA ALA A 604 7.83 29.95 13.59
C ALA A 604 7.80 31.04 14.69
N LYS A 605 7.34 32.25 14.37
CA LYS A 605 7.22 33.37 15.33
C LYS A 605 6.19 33.16 16.44
N ASP A 606 5.25 32.25 16.22
CA ASP A 606 4.14 32.01 17.15
C ASP A 606 4.50 30.95 18.20
N ILE A 607 5.61 30.23 18.01
CA ILE A 607 6.15 29.23 18.94
C ILE A 607 6.70 29.96 20.19
N PRO A 608 6.16 29.70 21.39
CA PRO A 608 6.62 30.37 22.62
C PRO A 608 8.05 30.01 23.02
N GLY A 609 8.44 28.75 22.81
CA GLY A 609 9.73 28.18 23.21
C GLY A 609 10.63 27.86 22.03
N ALA A 610 11.21 26.66 22.04
CA ALA A 610 12.15 26.27 20.99
C ALA A 610 11.41 25.72 19.75
N ASN A 611 11.73 26.30 18.59
CA ASN A 611 11.28 25.84 17.27
C ASN A 611 12.08 24.62 16.82
N ASN A 612 11.95 23.52 17.56
CA ASN A 612 12.62 22.25 17.28
C ASN A 612 11.73 21.12 17.79
N PHE A 613 11.66 20.00 17.06
CA PHE A 613 11.00 18.77 17.55
C PHE A 613 11.98 17.62 17.87
N MET A 614 13.28 17.81 17.62
CA MET A 614 14.35 16.83 17.84
C MET A 614 15.29 17.23 18.99
N TYR A 615 14.94 16.90 20.25
CA TYR A 615 15.66 17.39 21.43
C TYR A 615 16.82 16.53 21.96
N PHE A 616 16.92 15.26 21.56
CA PHE A 616 17.93 14.33 22.10
C PHE A 616 19.23 14.32 21.28
N LYS A 617 20.05 15.37 21.39
CA LYS A 617 21.24 15.56 20.52
C LYS A 617 22.29 14.44 20.56
N GLY A 618 22.42 13.71 21.67
CA GLY A 618 23.38 12.61 21.79
C GLY A 618 22.89 11.31 21.14
N PHE A 619 21.66 10.90 21.47
CA PHE A 619 21.08 9.63 21.00
C PHE A 619 20.48 9.73 19.59
N MET A 620 19.92 10.89 19.23
CA MET A 620 19.16 11.08 17.99
C MET A 620 19.90 11.87 16.90
N GLY A 621 21.14 12.28 17.16
CA GLY A 621 21.95 13.03 16.21
C GLY A 621 22.01 14.53 16.51
N PRO A 622 22.96 15.25 15.87
CA PRO A 622 23.42 16.54 16.37
C PRO A 622 22.57 17.74 15.95
N HIS A 623 21.58 17.56 15.07
CA HIS A 623 20.89 18.67 14.40
C HIS A 623 19.51 18.95 14.98
N ASP A 624 19.20 20.23 15.13
CA ASP A 624 17.83 20.67 15.36
C ASP A 624 17.03 20.54 14.06
N GLU A 625 15.78 20.11 14.16
CA GLU A 625 14.83 20.09 13.05
C GLU A 625 13.65 21.00 13.40
N GLU A 626 13.48 22.08 12.64
CA GLU A 626 12.46 23.08 12.90
C GLU A 626 11.04 22.53 12.73
N ILE A 627 10.13 22.95 13.61
CA ILE A 627 8.70 22.63 13.50
C ILE A 627 8.10 23.41 12.34
N PHE A 628 8.42 24.71 12.26
CA PHE A 628 8.14 25.56 11.10
C PHE A 628 9.44 26.20 10.63
N CYS A 629 9.76 26.07 9.35
CA CYS A 629 10.93 26.68 8.77
C CYS A 629 10.93 28.20 8.99
N SER A 630 11.99 28.71 9.62
CA SER A 630 12.08 30.13 10.00
C SER A 630 12.81 30.99 8.96
N GLU A 631 13.78 30.44 8.24
CA GLU A 631 14.62 31.19 7.29
C GLU A 631 14.79 30.47 5.94
N LYS A 632 15.50 29.34 5.91
CA LYS A 632 15.86 28.63 4.67
C LYS A 632 15.15 27.29 4.58
N VAL A 633 14.36 27.13 3.52
CA VAL A 633 13.74 25.86 3.17
C VAL A 633 14.82 24.87 2.74
N LEU A 634 14.90 23.71 3.38
CA LEU A 634 15.92 22.69 3.12
C LEU A 634 15.49 21.71 2.03
N TYR A 635 14.19 21.44 1.94
CA TYR A 635 13.60 20.49 1.01
C TYR A 635 12.19 20.92 0.60
N HIS A 636 11.76 20.49 -0.58
CA HIS A 636 10.38 20.69 -1.02
C HIS A 636 9.44 19.90 -0.12
N GLY A 637 8.41 20.56 0.43
CA GLY A 637 7.50 19.97 1.39
C GLY A 637 7.81 20.30 2.85
N GLN A 638 8.87 21.05 3.16
CA GLN A 638 9.16 21.43 4.54
C GLN A 638 8.04 22.30 5.11
N PRO A 639 7.50 21.98 6.31
CA PRO A 639 6.48 22.82 6.94
C PRO A 639 6.98 24.25 7.21
N LEU A 640 6.23 25.24 6.75
CA LEU A 640 6.53 26.67 6.92
C LEU A 640 5.61 27.35 7.95
N GLY A 641 4.46 26.72 8.22
CA GLY A 641 3.44 27.22 9.12
C GLY A 641 2.22 26.31 9.14
N LEU A 642 1.16 26.76 9.80
CA LEU A 642 -0.04 25.97 10.06
C LEU A 642 -1.28 26.83 9.92
N VAL A 643 -2.21 26.41 9.05
CA VAL A 643 -3.56 26.97 8.98
C VAL A 643 -4.48 26.19 9.91
N VAL A 644 -5.33 26.89 10.65
CA VAL A 644 -6.35 26.33 11.55
C VAL A 644 -7.73 26.78 11.09
N ALA A 645 -8.66 25.84 10.92
CA ALA A 645 -10.01 26.10 10.41
C ALA A 645 -11.06 25.16 11.04
N GLU A 646 -12.34 25.43 10.80
CA GLU A 646 -13.46 24.67 11.41
C GLU A 646 -13.66 23.27 10.82
N THR A 647 -13.13 22.99 9.62
CA THR A 647 -13.26 21.68 8.99
C THR A 647 -11.95 21.21 8.35
N PHE A 648 -11.77 19.90 8.28
CA PHE A 648 -10.62 19.25 7.63
C PHE A 648 -10.41 19.73 6.18
N ASN A 649 -11.47 19.74 5.36
CA ASN A 649 -11.37 20.17 3.96
C ASN A 649 -11.00 21.65 3.85
N LEU A 650 -11.58 22.50 4.72
CA LEU A 650 -11.30 23.93 4.72
C LEU A 650 -9.85 24.22 5.10
N ALA A 651 -9.31 23.58 6.14
CA ALA A 651 -7.92 23.76 6.55
C ALA A 651 -6.93 23.41 5.41
N ASN A 652 -7.13 22.26 4.75
CA ASN A 652 -6.28 21.81 3.64
C ASN A 652 -6.43 22.66 2.36
N ARG A 653 -7.62 23.22 2.10
CA ARG A 653 -7.84 24.14 0.98
C ARG A 653 -7.19 25.49 1.26
N ALA A 654 -7.40 26.03 2.46
CA ALA A 654 -6.88 27.32 2.87
C ALA A 654 -5.34 27.34 3.00
N SER A 655 -4.72 26.22 3.40
CA SER A 655 -3.24 26.15 3.46
C SER A 655 -2.57 26.37 2.11
N LYS A 656 -3.21 25.96 1.01
CA LYS A 656 -2.72 26.17 -0.37
C LYS A 656 -2.84 27.62 -0.86
N LEU A 657 -3.62 28.45 -0.16
CA LEU A 657 -3.83 29.86 -0.51
C LEU A 657 -2.87 30.82 0.21
N VAL A 658 -2.08 30.29 1.15
CA VAL A 658 -1.00 31.06 1.80
C VAL A 658 0.12 31.29 0.79
N LYS A 659 0.39 32.57 0.48
CA LYS A 659 1.39 32.93 -0.52
C LYS A 659 2.77 33.02 0.13
N VAL A 660 3.72 32.26 -0.39
CA VAL A 660 5.11 32.29 0.07
C VAL A 660 5.98 32.91 -1.02
N GLN A 661 6.78 33.90 -0.65
CA GLN A 661 7.74 34.55 -1.53
C GLN A 661 9.14 34.07 -1.17
N TYR A 662 9.84 33.53 -2.16
CA TYR A 662 11.21 33.03 -2.02
C TYR A 662 12.20 33.99 -2.67
N GLU A 663 13.37 34.14 -2.08
CA GLU A 663 14.51 34.76 -2.77
C GLU A 663 14.96 33.86 -3.93
N LYS A 664 15.28 34.45 -5.09
CA LYS A 664 15.76 33.67 -6.24
C LYS A 664 17.05 32.95 -5.90
N THR A 665 17.08 31.63 -6.12
CA THR A 665 18.26 30.77 -5.98
C THR A 665 18.53 30.09 -7.31
N ASN A 666 19.78 30.17 -7.79
CA ASN A 666 20.27 29.41 -8.96
C ASN A 666 20.99 28.12 -8.53
N THR A 667 20.65 27.57 -7.35
CA THR A 667 21.41 26.45 -6.78
C THR A 667 20.88 25.12 -7.34
N VAL A 668 21.77 24.26 -7.81
CA VAL A 668 21.41 22.89 -8.23
C VAL A 668 20.83 22.13 -7.03
N ARG A 669 19.81 21.31 -7.28
CA ARG A 669 19.16 20.47 -6.25
C ARG A 669 19.68 19.05 -6.30
N TYR A 670 19.91 18.48 -5.13
CA TYR A 670 20.40 17.11 -4.94
C TYR A 670 19.44 16.34 -4.03
N PRO A 671 18.24 15.96 -4.51
CA PRO A 671 17.22 15.32 -3.67
C PRO A 671 17.52 13.86 -3.31
N THR A 672 18.59 13.27 -3.86
CA THR A 672 18.98 11.88 -3.60
C THR A 672 20.49 11.72 -3.48
N VAL A 673 20.93 10.70 -2.74
CA VAL A 673 22.36 10.32 -2.65
C VAL A 673 22.97 10.03 -4.03
N LYS A 674 22.18 9.47 -4.95
CA LYS A 674 22.62 9.22 -6.33
C LYS A 674 23.00 10.51 -7.05
N ALA A 675 22.22 11.58 -6.88
CA ALA A 675 22.53 12.88 -7.46
C ALA A 675 23.81 13.49 -6.84
N VAL A 676 23.97 13.39 -5.51
CA VAL A 676 25.18 13.87 -4.79
C VAL A 676 26.44 13.17 -5.30
N LEU A 677 26.40 11.84 -5.42
CA LEU A 677 27.57 11.05 -5.86
C LEU A 677 27.86 11.22 -7.35
N ARG A 678 26.83 11.27 -8.21
CA ARG A 678 26.99 11.47 -9.66
C ARG A 678 27.72 12.79 -9.97
N ASP A 679 27.38 13.84 -9.24
CA ASP A 679 27.93 15.18 -9.48
C ASP A 679 29.15 15.48 -8.56
N ASN A 680 29.61 14.47 -7.80
CA ASN A 680 30.78 14.49 -6.92
C ASN A 680 30.80 15.67 -5.92
N VAL A 681 29.68 15.88 -5.24
CA VAL A 681 29.47 16.99 -4.29
C VAL A 681 29.98 16.60 -2.90
N THR A 682 31.31 16.66 -2.72
CA THR A 682 32.00 16.08 -1.55
C THR A 682 31.70 16.78 -0.23
N GLU A 683 31.33 18.06 -0.25
CA GLU A 683 30.99 18.83 0.96
C GLU A 683 29.69 18.38 1.64
N ARG A 684 28.87 17.57 0.94
CA ARG A 684 27.66 16.94 1.47
C ARG A 684 27.89 15.55 2.03
N LEU A 685 29.12 15.02 1.93
CA LEU A 685 29.49 13.70 2.40
C LEU A 685 30.16 13.78 3.78
N HIS A 686 29.73 12.91 4.67
CA HIS A 686 30.20 12.86 6.05
C HIS A 686 30.65 11.45 6.41
N ASP A 687 31.83 11.34 7.02
CA ASP A 687 32.27 10.07 7.60
C ASP A 687 31.45 9.75 8.84
N MET A 688 31.06 8.49 8.96
CA MET A 688 30.21 8.02 10.06
C MET A 688 31.02 7.16 11.05
N PRO A 689 30.71 7.24 12.36
CA PRO A 689 31.52 6.63 13.41
C PRO A 689 31.39 5.10 13.52
N TYR A 690 30.68 4.46 12.60
CA TYR A 690 30.39 3.02 12.60
C TYR A 690 31.07 2.27 11.44
N SER A 691 32.16 2.81 10.89
CA SER A 691 33.08 2.07 10.01
C SER A 691 33.73 0.91 10.77
N THR A 692 34.00 -0.22 10.10
CA THR A 692 34.60 -1.41 10.71
C THR A 692 35.90 -1.83 10.03
N LEU A 693 36.84 -2.34 10.82
CA LEU A 693 38.10 -2.91 10.35
C LEU A 693 38.28 -4.29 10.99
N GLY A 694 38.24 -5.33 10.17
CA GLY A 694 38.56 -6.69 10.57
C GLY A 694 40.04 -6.82 10.93
N GLU A 695 40.32 -7.60 11.98
CA GLU A 695 41.65 -7.76 12.57
C GLU A 695 42.72 -8.27 11.59
N ALA A 696 42.32 -9.04 10.57
CA ALA A 696 43.20 -9.63 9.58
C ALA A 696 43.27 -8.83 8.27
N PHE A 697 42.48 -7.76 8.10
CA PHE A 697 42.32 -7.06 6.81
C PHE A 697 43.66 -6.58 6.21
N GLU A 698 44.54 -6.01 7.02
CA GLU A 698 45.83 -5.48 6.53
C GLU A 698 46.80 -6.59 6.13
N ALA A 699 46.80 -7.72 6.85
CA ALA A 699 47.66 -8.88 6.59
C ALA A 699 47.09 -9.85 5.55
N ALA A 700 45.80 -9.72 5.20
CA ALA A 700 45.12 -10.63 4.28
C ALA A 700 45.74 -10.60 2.86
N PRO A 701 46.07 -11.77 2.29
CA PRO A 701 46.65 -11.85 0.95
C PRO A 701 45.62 -11.50 -0.14
N ALA A 702 46.12 -10.96 -1.25
CA ALA A 702 45.32 -10.82 -2.46
C ALA A 702 44.97 -12.21 -3.01
N GLY A 703 43.72 -12.36 -3.44
CA GLY A 703 43.17 -13.58 -4.00
C GLY A 703 43.37 -13.64 -5.52
N PRO A 704 43.35 -14.84 -6.12
CA PRO A 704 43.50 -15.00 -7.58
C PRO A 704 42.33 -14.46 -8.40
N VAL A 705 41.12 -14.32 -7.81
CA VAL A 705 39.93 -13.77 -8.47
C VAL A 705 39.59 -12.43 -7.84
N LYS A 706 39.38 -11.40 -8.67
CA LYS A 706 39.03 -10.05 -8.23
C LYS A 706 37.61 -9.71 -8.66
N VAL A 707 36.82 -9.23 -7.71
CA VAL A 707 35.44 -8.80 -7.93
C VAL A 707 35.33 -7.34 -7.54
N LYS A 708 34.81 -6.51 -8.44
CA LYS A 708 34.53 -5.10 -8.19
C LYS A 708 33.12 -4.77 -8.63
N GLY A 709 32.35 -4.08 -7.81
CA GLY A 709 30.96 -3.76 -8.14
C GLY A 709 30.40 -2.57 -7.37
N CYS A 710 29.19 -2.19 -7.78
CA CYS A 710 28.38 -1.19 -7.13
C CYS A 710 26.99 -1.79 -6.86
N PHE A 711 26.42 -1.51 -5.69
CA PHE A 711 25.06 -1.87 -5.33
C PHE A 711 24.30 -0.62 -4.90
N GLU A 712 23.17 -0.37 -5.55
CA GLU A 712 22.31 0.80 -5.31
C GLU A 712 20.93 0.35 -4.82
N ILE A 713 20.47 0.91 -3.71
CA ILE A 713 19.09 0.76 -3.22
C ILE A 713 18.53 2.13 -2.87
N GLY A 714 17.34 2.44 -3.38
CA GLY A 714 16.64 3.69 -3.13
C GLY A 714 15.97 3.74 -1.75
N GLY A 715 15.32 4.85 -1.43
CA GLY A 715 14.48 4.94 -0.23
C GLY A 715 13.13 4.22 -0.40
N GLN A 716 12.37 4.13 0.70
CA GLN A 716 11.04 3.52 0.75
C GLN A 716 10.14 4.31 1.70
N TYR A 717 8.89 4.56 1.30
CA TYR A 717 7.87 5.09 2.19
C TYR A 717 7.20 3.99 3.01
N HIS A 718 6.99 4.27 4.30
CA HIS A 718 6.40 3.33 5.26
C HIS A 718 4.98 2.90 4.86
N TYR A 719 4.22 3.82 4.25
CA TYR A 719 2.85 3.60 3.79
C TYR A 719 1.92 3.13 4.92
N THR A 720 1.98 3.83 6.06
CA THR A 720 1.07 3.62 7.19
C THR A 720 -0.37 3.90 6.74
N MET A 721 -1.30 2.98 7.04
CA MET A 721 -2.70 3.12 6.60
C MET A 721 -3.40 4.27 7.34
N GLU A 722 -3.04 4.50 8.60
CA GLU A 722 -3.35 5.74 9.32
C GLU A 722 -2.20 6.73 9.10
N THR A 723 -2.48 7.83 8.40
CA THR A 723 -1.52 8.94 8.23
C THR A 723 -1.19 9.60 9.57
N GLN A 724 -0.15 10.43 9.60
CA GLN A 724 0.20 11.14 10.83
C GLN A 724 -1.00 11.94 11.35
N THR A 725 -1.33 11.71 12.62
CA THR A 725 -2.53 12.25 13.25
C THR A 725 -2.25 12.63 14.70
N CYS A 726 -2.73 13.79 15.13
CA CYS A 726 -2.77 14.18 16.54
C CYS A 726 -4.06 14.94 16.87
N VAL A 727 -4.60 14.72 18.06
CA VAL A 727 -5.70 15.50 18.66
C VAL A 727 -5.22 16.05 19.99
N CYS A 728 -5.28 17.37 20.15
CA CYS A 728 -4.85 18.08 21.35
C CYS A 728 -6.05 18.81 21.97
N ILE A 729 -6.28 18.62 23.27
CA ILE A 729 -7.45 19.12 24.00
C ILE A 729 -6.95 19.92 25.21
N PRO A 730 -7.06 21.25 25.20
CA PRO A 730 -6.75 22.06 26.38
C PRO A 730 -7.65 21.70 27.57
N ILE A 731 -7.07 21.60 28.76
CA ILE A 731 -7.75 21.34 30.03
C ILE A 731 -7.30 22.36 31.09
N GLU A 732 -7.86 22.30 32.30
CA GLU A 732 -7.66 23.34 33.33
C GLU A 732 -6.20 23.59 33.74
N ASP A 733 -5.39 22.54 33.77
CA ASP A 733 -4.01 22.53 34.24
C ASP A 733 -3.00 22.18 33.13
N GLY A 734 -3.46 22.10 31.87
CA GLY A 734 -2.60 21.63 30.80
C GLY A 734 -3.32 21.19 29.53
N MET A 735 -2.94 20.01 29.01
CA MET A 735 -3.44 19.49 27.74
C MET A 735 -3.45 17.97 27.68
N ASP A 736 -4.56 17.40 27.22
CA ASP A 736 -4.62 16.01 26.78
C ASP A 736 -4.19 15.90 25.32
N VAL A 737 -3.30 14.97 25.02
CA VAL A 737 -2.68 14.79 23.70
C VAL A 737 -2.84 13.33 23.26
N HIS A 738 -3.62 13.14 22.20
CA HIS A 738 -3.84 11.86 21.54
C HIS A 738 -3.08 11.82 20.21
N SER A 739 -1.81 11.41 20.27
CA SER A 739 -0.94 11.34 19.10
C SER A 739 -0.83 9.91 18.57
N ALA A 740 -0.87 9.75 17.25
CA ALA A 740 -0.51 8.48 16.62
C ALA A 740 1.03 8.31 16.61
N THR A 741 1.63 8.09 17.78
CA THR A 741 3.09 8.00 18.00
C THR A 741 3.53 6.65 18.56
N GLN A 742 4.73 6.20 18.20
CA GLN A 742 5.44 5.06 18.79
C GLN A 742 6.23 5.46 20.04
N TRP A 743 6.41 6.76 20.29
CA TRP A 743 7.25 7.29 21.36
C TRP A 743 6.58 8.47 22.08
N ILE A 744 5.84 8.13 23.14
CA ILE A 744 5.10 9.09 23.97
C ILE A 744 6.07 10.10 24.62
N ASP A 745 7.11 9.61 25.29
CA ASP A 745 8.06 10.44 26.04
C ASP A 745 8.73 11.52 25.16
N PHE A 746 9.24 11.10 23.99
CA PHE A 746 9.82 12.04 23.04
C PHE A 746 8.82 13.09 22.55
N THR A 747 7.57 12.69 22.35
CA THR A 747 6.49 13.61 21.95
C THR A 747 6.19 14.62 23.06
N GLN A 748 6.13 14.17 24.32
CA GLN A 748 5.90 15.01 25.50
C GLN A 748 6.98 16.07 25.67
N ILE A 749 8.25 15.65 25.59
CA ILE A 749 9.41 16.54 25.72
C ILE A 749 9.35 17.64 24.66
N ALA A 750 9.13 17.27 23.39
CA ALA A 750 9.12 18.25 22.31
C ALA A 750 7.99 19.28 22.46
N ILE A 751 6.78 18.85 22.82
CA ILE A 751 5.65 19.76 23.07
C ILE A 751 5.97 20.68 24.25
N SER A 752 6.49 20.13 25.35
CA SER A 752 6.88 20.88 26.55
C SER A 752 7.87 22.00 26.22
N LYS A 753 8.96 21.67 25.51
CA LYS A 753 9.99 22.64 25.12
C LYS A 753 9.50 23.65 24.09
N MET A 754 8.64 23.25 23.16
CA MET A 754 8.03 24.16 22.19
C MET A 754 7.06 25.15 22.84
N LEU A 755 6.23 24.70 23.80
CA LEU A 755 5.22 25.54 24.45
C LEU A 755 5.74 26.31 25.67
N LEU A 756 6.93 25.97 26.19
CA LEU A 756 7.42 26.42 27.51
C LEU A 756 6.48 26.07 28.67
N VAL A 757 5.95 24.85 28.64
CA VAL A 757 5.11 24.30 29.72
C VAL A 757 5.85 23.13 30.39
N PRO A 758 5.61 22.85 31.67
CA PRO A 758 6.22 21.70 32.31
C PRO A 758 5.66 20.39 31.72
N GLU A 759 6.48 19.35 31.63
CA GLU A 759 6.08 18.06 31.04
C GLU A 759 4.88 17.44 31.76
N ASN A 760 4.74 17.65 33.07
CA ASN A 760 3.63 17.14 33.87
C ASN A 760 2.27 17.82 33.59
N SER A 761 2.24 18.91 32.83
CA SER A 761 0.99 19.52 32.34
C SER A 761 0.46 18.85 31.06
N LEU A 762 1.18 17.86 30.53
CA LEU A 762 0.82 17.18 29.29
C LEU A 762 0.43 15.73 29.60
N ASN A 763 -0.81 15.36 29.31
CA ASN A 763 -1.27 13.98 29.43
C ASN A 763 -1.29 13.34 28.05
N LEU A 764 -0.45 12.34 27.82
CA LEU A 764 -0.35 11.69 26.51
C LEU A 764 -1.01 10.32 26.55
N TYR A 765 -1.84 10.02 25.55
CA TYR A 765 -2.55 8.75 25.46
C TYR A 765 -2.43 8.13 24.07
N VAL A 766 -2.00 6.87 24.02
CA VAL A 766 -1.97 6.08 22.79
C VAL A 766 -2.69 4.78 23.01
N ARG A 767 -3.85 4.61 22.36
CA ARG A 767 -4.59 3.35 22.40
C ARG A 767 -4.05 2.32 21.42
N ARG A 768 -3.75 2.76 20.19
CA ARG A 768 -3.23 1.96 19.07
C ARG A 768 -2.87 2.84 17.88
N LEU A 769 -2.10 2.30 16.94
CA LEU A 769 -1.76 2.92 15.65
C LEU A 769 -2.27 2.11 14.46
N GLY A 770 -2.68 2.77 13.39
CA GLY A 770 -2.95 2.16 12.08
C GLY A 770 -1.68 1.92 11.26
N GLY A 771 -0.69 1.25 11.88
CA GLY A 771 0.66 1.05 11.36
C GLY A 771 1.61 2.19 11.74
N GLY A 772 2.88 1.86 11.95
CA GLY A 772 3.96 2.80 12.31
C GLY A 772 5.24 2.57 11.51
N TYR A 773 5.79 1.36 11.61
CA TYR A 773 6.97 0.91 10.86
C TYR A 773 8.23 1.75 11.06
N GLY A 774 8.28 2.60 12.09
CA GLY A 774 9.38 3.52 12.37
C GLY A 774 9.03 4.99 12.09
N SER A 775 8.18 5.30 11.10
CA SER A 775 7.78 6.69 10.78
C SER A 775 7.09 7.43 11.93
N LYS A 776 6.48 6.70 12.85
CA LYS A 776 5.80 7.26 14.02
C LYS A 776 6.69 7.28 15.27
N GLY A 777 7.98 6.92 15.15
CA GLY A 777 8.98 7.02 16.23
C GLY A 777 9.32 8.47 16.57
N THR A 778 9.68 9.25 15.57
CA THR A 778 10.09 10.66 15.73
C THR A 778 9.20 11.62 14.96
N ARG A 779 8.77 11.25 13.75
CA ARG A 779 8.08 12.19 12.85
C ARG A 779 6.64 12.52 13.28
N ALA A 780 6.01 11.65 14.08
CA ALA A 780 4.72 11.95 14.71
C ALA A 780 4.83 13.15 15.69
N THR A 781 6.02 13.43 16.22
CA THR A 781 6.27 14.52 17.15
C THR A 781 6.14 15.90 16.51
N LEU A 782 6.58 16.05 15.25
CA LEU A 782 6.38 17.27 14.46
C LEU A 782 4.89 17.62 14.38
N VAL A 783 4.07 16.62 14.09
CA VAL A 783 2.61 16.75 13.96
C VAL A 783 1.94 17.06 15.29
N ALA A 784 2.40 16.41 16.36
CA ALA A 784 1.89 16.66 17.71
C ALA A 784 2.25 18.06 18.21
N CYS A 785 3.47 18.55 17.95
CA CYS A 785 3.89 19.91 18.25
C CYS A 785 3.00 20.95 17.55
N ALA A 786 2.77 20.80 16.24
CA ALA A 786 1.91 21.71 15.49
C ALA A 786 0.46 21.74 16.01
N ALA A 787 -0.13 20.56 16.28
CA ALA A 787 -1.47 20.46 16.85
C ALA A 787 -1.55 21.08 18.26
N ALA A 788 -0.55 20.81 19.12
CA ALA A 788 -0.49 21.35 20.47
C ALA A 788 -0.32 22.87 20.49
N LEU A 789 0.47 23.45 19.57
CA LEU A 789 0.59 24.89 19.42
C LEU A 789 -0.75 25.53 19.10
N ALA A 790 -1.47 24.99 18.11
CA ALA A 790 -2.77 25.50 17.73
C ALA A 790 -3.79 25.38 18.87
N ALA A 791 -3.82 24.25 19.59
CA ALA A 791 -4.69 24.06 20.74
C ALA A 791 -4.35 25.05 21.87
N HIS A 792 -3.07 25.25 22.15
CA HIS A 792 -2.59 26.18 23.17
C HIS A 792 -2.94 27.64 22.83
N LYS A 793 -2.82 28.06 21.57
CA LYS A 793 -3.10 29.44 21.15
C LYS A 793 -4.60 29.73 21.05
N THR A 794 -5.40 28.75 20.63
CA THR A 794 -6.85 28.93 20.45
C THR A 794 -7.67 28.62 21.69
N GLN A 795 -7.09 27.90 22.67
CA GLN A 795 -7.79 27.35 23.83
C GLN A 795 -9.03 26.51 23.41
N ARG A 796 -8.89 25.81 22.28
CA ARG A 796 -9.89 24.91 21.70
C ARG A 796 -9.24 23.58 21.37
N PRO A 797 -10.01 22.47 21.35
CA PRO A 797 -9.51 21.21 20.82
C PRO A 797 -9.08 21.36 19.36
N VAL A 798 -7.90 20.83 19.00
CA VAL A 798 -7.38 20.87 17.63
C VAL A 798 -6.99 19.47 17.17
N ARG A 799 -7.45 19.11 15.98
CA ARG A 799 -7.10 17.88 15.28
C ARG A 799 -6.31 18.16 14.01
N LEU A 800 -5.13 17.56 13.92
CA LEU A 800 -4.31 17.57 12.72
C LEU A 800 -4.27 16.15 12.15
N VAL A 801 -4.79 15.97 10.94
CA VAL A 801 -4.72 14.73 10.16
C VAL A 801 -4.05 15.09 8.83
N MET A 802 -2.89 14.50 8.54
CA MET A 802 -2.21 14.77 7.26
C MET A 802 -2.90 14.03 6.11
N THR A 803 -3.07 14.69 4.96
CA THR A 803 -3.39 13.99 3.70
C THR A 803 -2.22 13.09 3.30
N LEU A 804 -2.45 12.10 2.44
CA LEU A 804 -1.37 11.24 1.94
C LEU A 804 -0.27 12.08 1.27
N GLU A 805 -0.66 13.05 0.45
CA GLU A 805 0.25 13.93 -0.29
C GLU A 805 1.13 14.75 0.67
N ALA A 806 0.52 15.48 1.61
CA ALA A 806 1.26 16.28 2.58
C ALA A 806 2.16 15.41 3.48
N ASN A 807 1.70 14.22 3.83
CA ASN A 807 2.47 13.26 4.63
C ASN A 807 3.70 12.77 3.84
N MET A 808 3.54 12.40 2.56
CA MET A 808 4.63 11.97 1.71
C MET A 808 5.57 13.11 1.29
N GLU A 809 5.13 14.35 1.25
CA GLU A 809 6.01 15.49 0.96
C GLU A 809 6.84 15.91 2.18
N ALA A 810 6.24 15.98 3.38
CA ALA A 810 6.89 16.54 4.56
C ALA A 810 7.68 15.52 5.39
N ILE A 811 7.26 14.26 5.45
CA ILE A 811 7.82 13.28 6.39
C ILE A 811 8.94 12.44 5.76
N GLY A 812 10.03 12.22 6.49
CA GLY A 812 11.15 11.36 6.10
C GLY A 812 10.79 9.94 5.65
N LYS A 813 11.67 9.32 4.85
CA LYS A 813 11.52 7.96 4.29
C LYS A 813 12.59 7.02 4.85
N ARG A 814 12.62 5.76 4.39
CA ARG A 814 13.79 4.87 4.57
C ARG A 814 15.00 5.46 3.84
N TYR A 815 16.18 5.28 4.42
CA TYR A 815 17.48 5.64 3.85
C TYR A 815 17.77 4.83 2.57
N GLY A 816 18.11 5.52 1.48
CA GLY A 816 18.76 4.89 0.33
C GLY A 816 20.25 4.65 0.59
N VAL A 817 20.86 3.71 -0.12
CA VAL A 817 22.29 3.37 0.02
C VAL A 817 22.93 3.13 -1.34
N ILE A 818 24.13 3.68 -1.52
CA ILE A 818 25.02 3.32 -2.63
C ILE A 818 26.31 2.75 -2.04
N ALA A 819 26.64 1.52 -2.44
CA ALA A 819 27.78 0.78 -1.93
C ALA A 819 28.75 0.38 -3.04
N ASN A 820 30.02 0.72 -2.90
CA ASN A 820 31.10 0.35 -3.81
C ASN A 820 32.03 -0.64 -3.11
N TYR A 821 32.24 -1.80 -3.73
CA TYR A 821 32.99 -2.89 -3.12
C TYR A 821 34.08 -3.45 -4.03
N GLU A 822 35.15 -3.92 -3.39
CA GLU A 822 36.27 -4.62 -3.99
C GLU A 822 36.57 -5.86 -3.15
N VAL A 823 36.64 -7.03 -3.80
CA VAL A 823 36.78 -8.33 -3.13
C VAL A 823 37.84 -9.16 -3.82
N ASP A 824 38.76 -9.69 -3.03
CA ASP A 824 39.73 -10.69 -3.41
C ASP A 824 39.23 -12.07 -2.97
N VAL A 825 39.26 -13.04 -3.88
CA VAL A 825 38.62 -14.35 -3.70
C VAL A 825 39.55 -15.47 -4.18
N GLU A 826 39.58 -16.57 -3.42
CA GLU A 826 40.11 -17.85 -3.87
C GLU A 826 39.27 -18.50 -4.97
N LYS A 827 39.85 -19.43 -5.72
CA LYS A 827 39.10 -20.22 -6.72
C LYS A 827 37.97 -21.07 -6.10
N SER A 828 38.03 -21.34 -4.80
CA SER A 828 36.99 -22.04 -4.05
C SER A 828 35.78 -21.15 -3.70
N GLY A 829 35.80 -19.86 -4.04
CA GLY A 829 34.77 -18.90 -3.65
C GLY A 829 34.97 -18.28 -2.26
N LYS A 830 36.00 -18.71 -1.51
CA LYS A 830 36.34 -18.11 -0.22
C LYS A 830 36.93 -16.71 -0.42
N ILE A 831 36.35 -15.72 0.25
CA ILE A 831 36.84 -14.34 0.27
C ILE A 831 38.11 -14.29 1.13
N THR A 832 39.20 -13.76 0.58
CA THR A 832 40.44 -13.52 1.32
C THR A 832 40.49 -12.11 1.87
N LYS A 833 39.93 -11.13 1.14
CA LYS A 833 39.91 -9.72 1.54
C LYS A 833 38.69 -9.01 0.93
N LEU A 834 38.04 -8.14 1.70
CA LEU A 834 36.87 -7.37 1.24
C LEU A 834 36.96 -5.92 1.71
N TYR A 835 36.83 -4.96 0.78
CA TYR A 835 36.61 -3.55 1.05
C TYR A 835 35.21 -3.16 0.58
N ASN A 836 34.43 -2.48 1.42
CA ASN A 836 33.12 -1.92 1.05
C ASN A 836 32.95 -0.51 1.60
N GLU A 837 32.78 0.48 0.73
CA GLU A 837 32.38 1.83 1.10
C GLU A 837 30.91 2.05 0.76
N TYR A 838 30.10 2.44 1.75
CA TYR A 838 28.67 2.68 1.55
C TYR A 838 28.25 4.06 2.06
N VAL A 839 27.39 4.72 1.28
CA VAL A 839 26.87 6.07 1.55
C VAL A 839 25.37 6.00 1.74
N HIS A 840 24.89 6.34 2.94
CA HIS A 840 23.46 6.44 3.26
C HIS A 840 22.89 7.82 2.88
N ASP A 841 21.69 7.86 2.34
CA ASP A 841 20.91 9.08 2.11
C ASP A 841 20.21 9.51 3.41
N PHE A 842 20.71 10.55 4.07
CA PHE A 842 20.15 11.03 5.34
C PHE A 842 19.03 12.08 5.17
N GLY A 843 18.72 12.51 3.94
CA GLY A 843 17.87 13.68 3.74
C GLY A 843 18.57 14.96 4.21
N SER A 844 17.81 15.91 4.73
CA SER A 844 18.28 17.25 5.07
C SER A 844 19.21 17.38 6.28
N CYS A 845 19.37 16.33 7.11
CA CYS A 845 20.26 16.37 8.28
C CYS A 845 20.69 14.98 8.76
N LEU A 846 21.75 14.92 9.57
CA LEU A 846 22.38 13.68 10.09
C LEU A 846 21.72 13.13 11.37
N ASN A 847 20.41 13.31 11.53
CA ASN A 847 19.68 12.73 12.64
C ASN A 847 19.37 11.24 12.41
N GLU A 848 19.10 10.53 13.51
CA GLU A 848 18.74 9.11 13.58
C GLU A 848 19.83 8.16 13.05
N SER A 849 20.54 7.50 13.98
CA SER A 849 21.69 6.64 13.64
C SER A 849 21.30 5.41 12.81
N MET A 850 22.20 5.05 11.87
CA MET A 850 22.15 3.85 11.02
C MET A 850 23.28 2.85 11.32
N GLY A 851 23.88 2.93 12.52
CA GLY A 851 25.04 2.13 12.90
C GLY A 851 24.83 0.60 12.89
N HIS A 852 23.58 0.12 12.99
CA HIS A 852 23.27 -1.30 12.86
C HIS A 852 23.70 -1.89 11.50
N CYS A 853 23.79 -1.07 10.45
CA CYS A 853 24.21 -1.53 9.13
C CYS A 853 25.55 -2.27 9.15
N ALA A 854 26.52 -1.77 9.91
CA ALA A 854 27.86 -2.36 10.01
C ALA A 854 27.86 -3.75 10.66
N GLU A 855 27.07 -3.92 11.74
CA GLU A 855 26.96 -5.21 12.45
C GLU A 855 26.25 -6.26 11.61
N PHE A 856 25.24 -5.87 10.82
CA PHE A 856 24.45 -6.80 10.01
C PHE A 856 25.07 -7.08 8.62
N PHE A 857 26.01 -6.24 8.16
CA PHE A 857 26.78 -6.49 6.93
C PHE A 857 27.56 -7.80 6.97
N ARG A 858 27.99 -8.28 8.14
CA ARG A 858 28.66 -9.59 8.24
C ARG A 858 27.74 -10.78 7.97
N ASN A 859 26.42 -10.62 8.16
CA ASN A 859 25.41 -11.68 8.11
C ASN A 859 25.92 -12.99 8.76
N CYS A 860 26.07 -14.06 7.99
CA CYS A 860 26.52 -15.38 8.46
C CYS A 860 28.02 -15.65 8.22
N TYR A 861 28.80 -14.65 7.82
CA TYR A 861 30.12 -14.84 7.21
C TYR A 861 31.27 -14.42 8.12
N ASP A 862 32.46 -14.97 7.86
CA ASP A 862 33.70 -14.54 8.50
C ASP A 862 34.14 -13.18 7.95
N SER A 863 34.05 -12.15 8.80
CA SER A 863 34.41 -10.77 8.47
C SER A 863 35.78 -10.35 8.99
N SER A 864 36.63 -11.29 9.45
CA SER A 864 37.96 -11.00 10.03
C SER A 864 38.88 -10.25 9.06
N ALA A 865 38.74 -10.47 7.75
CA ALA A 865 39.53 -9.83 6.71
C ALA A 865 38.74 -8.77 5.91
N TRP A 866 37.72 -8.16 6.51
CA TRP A 866 36.85 -7.18 5.84
C TRP A 866 37.08 -5.76 6.38
N LYS A 867 36.96 -4.75 5.54
CA LYS A 867 36.93 -3.34 5.92
C LYS A 867 35.68 -2.70 5.36
N THR A 868 34.89 -2.08 6.22
CA THR A 868 33.73 -1.28 5.79
C THR A 868 33.91 0.19 6.15
N VAL A 869 33.63 1.06 5.19
CA VAL A 869 33.70 2.52 5.35
C VAL A 869 32.28 3.06 5.24
N ALA A 870 31.80 3.62 6.34
CA ALA A 870 30.45 4.15 6.43
C ALA A 870 30.45 5.67 6.22
N LYS A 871 29.62 6.13 5.28
CA LYS A 871 29.40 7.55 5.00
C LYS A 871 27.91 7.89 4.98
N ALA A 872 27.62 9.18 5.13
CA ALA A 872 26.30 9.77 4.98
C ALA A 872 26.35 10.88 3.92
N ALA A 873 25.26 11.03 3.17
CA ALA A 873 25.02 12.15 2.28
C ALA A 873 23.85 13.00 2.80
N VAL A 874 24.07 14.32 2.92
CA VAL A 874 22.99 15.28 3.16
C VAL A 874 22.41 15.73 1.82
N THR A 875 21.12 15.46 1.63
CA THR A 875 20.37 15.69 0.38
C THR A 875 19.30 16.77 0.59
N ASP A 876 18.73 17.26 -0.52
CA ASP A 876 17.68 18.29 -0.51
C ASP A 876 16.26 17.67 -0.37
N ALA A 877 16.17 16.53 0.34
CA ALA A 877 14.93 15.83 0.69
C ALA A 877 14.68 15.89 2.21
N ALA A 878 13.45 15.60 2.64
CA ALA A 878 13.11 15.52 4.07
C ALA A 878 14.06 14.54 4.80
N SER A 879 14.51 14.89 6.01
CA SER A 879 15.39 14.01 6.80
C SER A 879 14.77 12.63 6.92
N ASN A 880 15.51 11.61 6.45
CA ASN A 880 15.08 10.23 6.49
C ASN A 880 15.04 9.73 7.93
N THR A 881 14.23 8.71 8.17
CA THR A 881 13.96 8.17 9.51
C THR A 881 13.93 6.65 9.45
N TRP A 882 13.88 6.00 10.61
CA TRP A 882 13.83 4.55 10.68
C TRP A 882 12.60 3.99 9.93
N CYS A 883 12.84 2.96 9.14
CA CYS A 883 11.83 2.14 8.51
C CYS A 883 12.14 0.67 8.85
N ARG A 884 11.11 -0.14 9.13
CA ARG A 884 11.18 -1.54 9.59
C ARG A 884 12.47 -2.25 9.14
N ALA A 885 13.28 -2.72 10.09
CA ALA A 885 14.62 -3.28 9.85
C ALA A 885 15.67 -2.22 9.40
N PRO A 886 15.81 -1.09 10.12
CA PRO A 886 16.70 0.01 9.71
C PRO A 886 18.17 -0.39 9.83
N GLY A 887 18.92 -0.22 8.74
CA GLY A 887 20.34 -0.59 8.62
C GLY A 887 20.55 -2.07 8.40
N THR A 888 19.73 -2.93 9.01
CA THR A 888 19.86 -4.39 8.90
C THR A 888 19.53 -4.88 7.50
N THR A 889 18.48 -4.34 6.87
CA THR A 889 18.08 -4.73 5.51
C THR A 889 19.12 -4.30 4.51
N GLU A 890 19.64 -3.08 4.65
CA GLU A 890 20.67 -2.50 3.81
C GLU A 890 21.99 -3.30 3.95
N GLY A 891 22.40 -3.62 5.18
CA GLY A 891 23.60 -4.40 5.48
C GLY A 891 23.56 -5.81 4.87
N ILE A 892 22.49 -6.56 5.11
CA ILE A 892 22.31 -7.91 4.56
C ILE A 892 22.21 -7.87 3.02
N ALA A 893 21.49 -6.91 2.46
CA ALA A 893 21.34 -6.78 1.01
C ALA A 893 22.68 -6.55 0.29
N MET A 894 23.55 -5.71 0.87
CA MET A 894 24.89 -5.48 0.32
C MET A 894 25.72 -6.76 0.30
N VAL A 895 25.84 -7.47 1.43
CA VAL A 895 26.71 -8.66 1.50
C VAL A 895 26.16 -9.83 0.68
N GLU A 896 24.85 -10.03 0.64
CA GLU A 896 24.25 -11.08 -0.21
C GLU A 896 24.46 -10.79 -1.70
N THR A 897 24.41 -9.52 -2.11
CA THR A 897 24.75 -9.11 -3.47
C THR A 897 26.22 -9.38 -3.79
N ILE A 898 27.12 -9.13 -2.84
CA ILE A 898 28.55 -9.45 -2.99
C ILE A 898 28.74 -10.97 -3.14
N MET A 899 28.08 -11.79 -2.32
CA MET A 899 28.16 -13.26 -2.41
C MET A 899 27.68 -13.78 -3.77
N GLU A 900 26.57 -13.23 -4.30
CA GLU A 900 26.10 -13.55 -5.67
C GLU A 900 27.12 -13.12 -6.74
N HIS A 901 27.78 -11.96 -6.60
CA HIS A 901 28.80 -11.51 -7.55
C HIS A 901 30.06 -12.39 -7.50
N VAL A 902 30.47 -12.83 -6.31
CA VAL A 902 31.56 -13.81 -6.15
C VAL A 902 31.20 -15.13 -6.83
N ALA A 903 29.97 -15.62 -6.67
CA ALA A 903 29.50 -16.83 -7.35
C ALA A 903 29.52 -16.68 -8.88
N HIS A 904 29.05 -15.54 -9.40
CA HIS A 904 29.13 -15.22 -10.82
C HIS A 904 30.57 -15.22 -11.36
N ALA A 905 31.49 -14.55 -10.66
CA ALA A 905 32.89 -14.41 -11.08
C ALA A 905 33.68 -15.73 -11.02
N THR A 906 33.34 -16.61 -10.09
CA THR A 906 34.00 -17.92 -9.91
C THR A 906 33.32 -19.04 -10.70
N GLY A 907 32.08 -18.85 -11.14
CA GLY A 907 31.27 -19.88 -11.81
C GLY A 907 30.75 -20.98 -10.88
N LEU A 908 30.80 -20.74 -9.57
CA LEU A 908 30.35 -21.68 -8.54
C LEU A 908 28.86 -21.53 -8.23
N ASP A 909 28.29 -22.52 -7.55
CA ASP A 909 26.95 -22.38 -6.98
C ASP A 909 26.95 -21.30 -5.88
N PRO A 910 25.96 -20.38 -5.86
CA PRO A 910 25.87 -19.36 -4.83
C PRO A 910 25.77 -19.90 -3.39
N LEU A 911 25.22 -21.09 -3.16
CA LEU A 911 25.20 -21.70 -1.83
C LEU A 911 26.56 -22.25 -1.43
N ASP A 912 27.33 -22.79 -2.38
CA ASP A 912 28.68 -23.29 -2.12
C ASP A 912 29.61 -22.12 -1.75
N VAL A 913 29.51 -20.98 -2.43
CA VAL A 913 30.22 -19.74 -2.08
C VAL A 913 29.85 -19.27 -0.68
N ARG A 914 28.55 -19.23 -0.35
CA ARG A 914 28.10 -18.85 1.00
C ARG A 914 28.68 -19.78 2.06
N MET A 915 28.60 -21.10 1.86
CA MET A 915 29.12 -22.10 2.78
C MET A 915 30.64 -22.00 2.97
N ALA A 916 31.40 -21.69 1.91
CA ALA A 916 32.85 -21.49 1.97
C ALA A 916 33.27 -20.29 2.83
N ASN A 917 32.36 -19.32 3.03
CA ASN A 917 32.61 -18.09 3.79
C ASN A 917 31.97 -18.09 5.19
N MET A 918 31.29 -19.16 5.61
CA MET A 918 30.75 -19.30 6.97
C MET A 918 31.79 -19.92 7.93
N PRO A 919 31.95 -19.41 9.16
CA PRO A 919 32.73 -20.07 10.22
C PRO A 919 32.28 -21.52 10.46
N GLU A 920 33.19 -22.42 10.87
CA GLU A 920 32.88 -23.86 11.02
C GLU A 920 31.79 -24.15 12.06
N ASP A 921 31.73 -23.36 13.13
CA ASP A 921 30.77 -23.46 14.23
C ASP A 921 29.45 -22.70 13.98
N MET A 922 29.29 -22.10 12.81
CA MET A 922 28.09 -21.34 12.45
C MET A 922 26.87 -22.27 12.29
N LYS A 923 25.83 -22.09 13.11
CA LYS A 923 24.57 -22.88 13.05
C LYS A 923 23.97 -22.92 11.64
N MET A 924 24.13 -21.87 10.84
CA MET A 924 23.65 -21.83 9.46
C MET A 924 24.26 -22.93 8.57
N ARG A 925 25.46 -23.45 8.87
CA ARG A 925 26.06 -24.58 8.14
C ARG A 925 25.31 -25.89 8.34
N GLU A 926 24.58 -26.04 9.45
CA GLU A 926 23.67 -27.16 9.69
C GLU A 926 22.31 -26.95 9.00
N LEU A 927 21.74 -25.75 9.14
CA LEU A 927 20.38 -25.44 8.67
C LEU A 927 20.29 -25.35 7.13
N MET A 928 21.31 -24.80 6.47
CA MET A 928 21.28 -24.54 5.03
C MET A 928 21.11 -25.83 4.19
N PRO A 929 21.90 -26.91 4.39
CA PRO A 929 21.69 -28.15 3.64
C PRO A 929 20.32 -28.81 3.90
N GLN A 930 19.82 -28.75 5.14
CA GLN A 930 18.50 -29.29 5.49
C GLN A 930 17.40 -28.52 4.74
N PHE A 931 17.43 -27.20 4.80
CA PHE A 931 16.46 -26.35 4.12
C PHE A 931 16.51 -26.52 2.59
N ARG A 932 17.71 -26.60 1.99
CA ARG A 932 17.90 -26.87 0.55
C ARG A 932 17.17 -28.15 0.12
N ALA A 933 17.24 -29.21 0.93
CA ALA A 933 16.54 -30.46 0.68
C ALA A 933 15.02 -30.34 0.90
N GLU A 934 14.59 -29.73 2.01
CA GLU A 934 13.17 -29.58 2.37
C GLU A 934 12.36 -28.75 1.36
N VAL A 935 12.97 -27.74 0.74
CA VAL A 935 12.32 -26.91 -0.29
C VAL A 935 12.52 -27.41 -1.72
N GLU A 936 13.15 -28.59 -1.86
CA GLU A 936 13.38 -29.29 -3.13
C GLU A 936 14.20 -28.42 -4.11
N TYR A 937 15.13 -27.62 -3.59
CA TYR A 937 15.84 -26.58 -4.36
C TYR A 937 16.54 -27.15 -5.60
N ASP A 938 17.24 -28.28 -5.46
CA ASP A 938 18.02 -28.86 -6.56
C ASP A 938 17.15 -29.42 -7.68
N ALA A 939 15.99 -29.97 -7.35
CA ALA A 939 15.03 -30.45 -8.35
C ALA A 939 14.40 -29.26 -9.08
N ARG A 940 13.90 -28.27 -8.34
CA ARG A 940 13.30 -27.05 -8.90
C ARG A 940 14.28 -26.23 -9.73
N ARG A 941 15.55 -26.16 -9.32
CA ARG A 941 16.59 -25.49 -10.13
C ARG A 941 16.76 -26.16 -11.49
N LYS A 942 16.76 -27.50 -11.56
CA LYS A 942 16.82 -28.23 -12.84
C LYS A 942 15.59 -27.93 -13.71
N GLU A 943 14.40 -27.92 -13.10
CA GLU A 943 13.16 -27.54 -13.80
C GLU A 943 13.21 -26.10 -14.32
N VAL A 944 13.77 -25.16 -13.54
CA VAL A 944 13.99 -23.77 -13.96
C VAL A 944 14.96 -23.70 -15.14
N GLU A 945 16.06 -24.44 -15.12
CA GLU A 945 17.02 -24.51 -16.23
C GLU A 945 16.40 -25.10 -17.50
N GLU A 946 15.60 -26.16 -17.37
CA GLU A 946 14.83 -26.77 -18.46
C GLU A 946 13.80 -25.80 -19.04
N PHE A 947 13.01 -25.15 -18.18
CA PHE A 947 12.05 -24.13 -18.57
C PHE A 947 12.74 -22.99 -19.31
N ASN A 948 13.88 -22.52 -18.79
CA ASN A 948 14.65 -21.45 -19.41
C ASN A 948 15.16 -21.87 -20.80
N ARG A 949 15.69 -23.08 -20.98
CA ARG A 949 16.09 -23.57 -22.32
C ARG A 949 14.92 -23.66 -23.29
N ALA A 950 13.74 -24.00 -22.81
CA ALA A 950 12.54 -24.16 -23.63
C ALA A 950 11.82 -22.84 -23.95
N ASN A 951 12.19 -21.71 -23.33
CA ASN A 951 11.47 -20.45 -23.43
C ASN A 951 12.42 -19.26 -23.57
N ARG A 952 12.39 -18.57 -24.72
CA ARG A 952 13.19 -17.35 -24.94
C ARG A 952 12.63 -16.15 -24.20
N TRP A 953 11.29 -16.02 -24.23
CA TRP A 953 10.57 -14.82 -23.78
C TRP A 953 9.99 -14.93 -22.37
N ARG A 954 10.15 -16.10 -21.74
CA ARG A 954 9.84 -16.34 -20.32
C ARG A 954 11.07 -16.92 -19.66
N LYS A 955 11.47 -16.35 -18.51
CA LYS A 955 12.58 -16.90 -17.72
C LYS A 955 12.19 -17.05 -16.27
N ARG A 956 12.67 -18.11 -15.64
CA ARG A 956 12.57 -18.35 -14.22
C ARG A 956 13.92 -18.20 -13.56
N GLY A 957 13.87 -17.83 -12.29
CA GLY A 957 15.03 -17.80 -11.42
C GLY A 957 14.64 -18.30 -10.04
N ILE A 958 15.59 -18.95 -9.38
CA ILE A 958 15.45 -19.48 -8.03
C ILE A 958 16.71 -19.13 -7.22
N ALA A 959 16.55 -18.78 -5.95
CA ALA A 959 17.68 -18.48 -5.06
C ALA A 959 17.33 -18.77 -3.59
N ILE A 960 18.34 -19.15 -2.80
CA ILE A 960 18.27 -19.26 -1.34
C ILE A 960 19.21 -18.23 -0.70
N THR A 961 18.73 -17.52 0.33
CA THR A 961 19.54 -16.56 1.10
C THR A 961 19.43 -16.82 2.61
N PRO A 962 20.54 -16.81 3.36
CA PRO A 962 20.53 -16.93 4.81
C PRO A 962 20.40 -15.58 5.51
N MET A 963 20.00 -15.64 6.78
CA MET A 963 19.99 -14.50 7.68
C MET A 963 20.48 -14.91 9.07
N ARG A 964 21.40 -14.10 9.62
CA ARG A 964 21.75 -14.02 11.04
C ARG A 964 21.33 -12.66 11.57
N TYR A 965 20.31 -12.65 12.42
CA TYR A 965 19.78 -11.42 13.02
C TYR A 965 20.10 -11.40 14.53
N PRO A 966 21.17 -10.72 14.97
CA PRO A 966 21.42 -10.50 16.39
C PRO A 966 20.40 -9.55 17.00
N LEU A 967 19.67 -10.03 18.02
CA LEU A 967 18.78 -9.20 18.82
C LEU A 967 19.45 -8.82 20.13
N GLY A 968 19.49 -7.52 20.40
CA GLY A 968 19.83 -6.94 21.70
C GLY A 968 18.69 -6.08 22.24
N PHE A 969 18.80 -5.71 23.52
CA PHE A 969 17.81 -4.87 24.19
C PHE A 969 18.39 -3.52 24.62
N PHE A 970 17.55 -2.50 24.65
CA PHE A 970 17.92 -1.14 25.03
C PHE A 970 16.74 -0.40 25.69
N GLY A 971 17.08 0.68 26.41
CA GLY A 971 16.08 1.54 27.07
C GLY A 971 15.33 0.85 28.22
N SER A 972 14.20 1.43 28.61
CA SER A 972 13.36 0.95 29.70
C SER A 972 11.89 1.19 29.40
N ILE A 973 11.02 0.30 29.89
CA ILE A 973 9.56 0.36 29.72
C ILE A 973 8.90 -0.12 31.00
N HIS A 974 7.94 0.65 31.52
CA HIS A 974 7.11 0.24 32.65
C HIS A 974 5.87 -0.54 32.20
N ALA A 975 5.46 -1.48 33.04
CA ALA A 975 4.13 -2.08 33.07
C ALA A 975 3.51 -1.92 34.46
N LEU A 976 2.20 -1.69 34.49
CA LEU A 976 1.36 -1.63 35.69
C LEU A 976 0.27 -2.68 35.56
N VAL A 977 0.12 -3.52 36.58
CA VAL A 977 -0.90 -4.56 36.70
C VAL A 977 -1.73 -4.29 37.96
N SER A 978 -3.05 -4.29 37.84
CA SER A 978 -3.98 -4.08 38.95
C SER A 978 -5.08 -5.12 38.95
N ILE A 979 -5.39 -5.68 40.12
CA ILE A 979 -6.44 -6.67 40.32
C ILE A 979 -7.59 -6.03 41.10
N TYR A 980 -8.81 -6.06 40.54
CA TYR A 980 -10.00 -5.55 41.20
C TYR A 980 -10.56 -6.59 42.16
N HIS A 981 -10.75 -6.20 43.41
CA HIS A 981 -11.00 -7.15 44.50
C HIS A 981 -12.39 -7.79 44.49
N THR A 982 -13.38 -7.14 43.87
CA THR A 982 -14.77 -7.64 43.87
C THR A 982 -15.00 -8.74 42.84
N ASP A 983 -14.43 -8.63 41.63
CA ASP A 983 -14.67 -9.56 40.52
C ASP A 983 -13.41 -10.31 40.05
N GLY A 984 -12.27 -10.01 40.67
CA GLY A 984 -10.96 -10.56 40.31
C GLY A 984 -10.51 -10.15 38.91
N SER A 985 -11.12 -9.14 38.28
CA SER A 985 -10.68 -8.68 36.96
C SER A 985 -9.30 -8.03 37.04
N VAL A 986 -8.52 -8.17 35.97
CA VAL A 986 -7.15 -7.67 35.89
C VAL A 986 -7.05 -6.62 34.81
N VAL A 987 -6.45 -5.50 35.14
CA VAL A 987 -6.14 -4.44 34.18
C VAL A 987 -4.64 -4.26 34.07
N ILE A 988 -4.18 -4.11 32.82
CA ILE A 988 -2.78 -3.89 32.49
C ILE A 988 -2.66 -2.61 31.65
N THR A 989 -1.66 -1.80 31.96
CA THR A 989 -1.17 -0.70 31.10
C THR A 989 0.35 -0.77 31.04
N HIS A 990 0.93 -0.41 29.90
CA HIS A 990 2.38 -0.49 29.67
C HIS A 990 2.84 0.55 28.66
N GLY A 991 4.15 0.86 28.65
CA GLY A 991 4.73 1.88 27.78
C GLY A 991 4.91 1.49 26.31
N GLY A 992 4.87 0.19 25.97
CA GLY A 992 4.91 -0.24 24.58
C GLY A 992 3.63 0.14 23.82
N ILE A 993 3.73 0.42 22.51
CA ILE A 993 2.63 0.87 21.65
C ILE A 993 2.14 -0.22 20.68
N GLU A 994 0.84 -0.54 20.71
CA GLU A 994 0.22 -1.45 19.75
C GLU A 994 0.02 -0.78 18.39
N MET A 995 0.68 -1.29 17.37
CA MET A 995 0.61 -0.78 15.98
C MET A 995 0.24 -1.86 14.96
N GLY A 996 -0.19 -3.02 15.43
CA GLY A 996 -0.61 -4.16 14.64
C GLY A 996 0.11 -5.47 14.94
N GLN A 997 1.26 -5.40 15.63
CA GLN A 997 2.15 -6.51 15.92
C GLN A 997 1.59 -7.52 16.95
N GLY A 998 0.39 -7.29 17.49
CA GLY A 998 -0.28 -8.20 18.42
C GLY A 998 0.42 -8.28 19.77
N MET A 999 1.06 -7.19 20.19
CA MET A 999 1.76 -7.10 21.47
C MET A 999 0.77 -7.24 22.62
N HIS A 1000 -0.40 -6.58 22.54
CA HIS A 1000 -1.42 -6.71 23.58
C HIS A 1000 -1.92 -8.16 23.73
N THR A 1001 -2.11 -8.90 22.63
CA THR A 1001 -2.41 -10.33 22.66
C THR A 1001 -1.35 -11.12 23.43
N LYS A 1002 -0.06 -10.91 23.11
CA LYS A 1002 1.07 -11.58 23.78
C LYS A 1002 1.10 -11.26 25.27
N VAL A 1003 0.90 -9.99 25.63
CA VAL A 1003 0.84 -9.53 27.03
C VAL A 1003 -0.28 -10.22 27.81
N VAL A 1004 -1.48 -10.32 27.21
CA VAL A 1004 -2.62 -11.01 27.85
C VAL A 1004 -2.33 -12.49 28.02
N GLN A 1005 -1.75 -13.17 27.03
CA GLN A 1005 -1.34 -14.59 27.15
C GLN A 1005 -0.33 -14.78 28.29
N VAL A 1006 0.66 -13.90 28.40
CA VAL A 1006 1.67 -13.95 29.48
C VAL A 1006 1.04 -13.72 30.85
N ALA A 1007 0.22 -12.69 31.01
CA ALA A 1007 -0.43 -12.42 32.29
C ALA A 1007 -1.37 -13.54 32.72
N ALA A 1008 -2.17 -14.09 31.78
CA ALA A 1008 -3.06 -15.22 32.03
C ALA A 1008 -2.29 -16.46 32.48
N TYR A 1009 -1.19 -16.77 31.79
CA TYR A 1009 -0.31 -17.89 32.13
C TYR A 1009 0.31 -17.74 33.52
N VAL A 1010 0.87 -16.57 33.84
CA VAL A 1010 1.55 -16.34 35.12
C VAL A 1010 0.57 -16.34 36.29
N LEU A 1011 -0.58 -15.66 36.16
CA LEU A 1011 -1.58 -15.57 37.22
C LEU A 1011 -2.43 -16.84 37.37
N GLY A 1012 -2.47 -17.69 36.35
CA GLY A 1012 -3.31 -18.89 36.33
C GLY A 1012 -4.80 -18.59 36.19
N ILE A 1013 -5.16 -17.58 35.38
CA ILE A 1013 -6.55 -17.14 35.18
C ILE A 1013 -6.93 -17.11 33.69
N PRO A 1014 -8.23 -17.13 33.34
CA PRO A 1014 -8.68 -16.98 31.95
C PRO A 1014 -8.30 -15.63 31.34
N MET A 1015 -8.01 -15.61 30.04
CA MET A 1015 -7.63 -14.39 29.30
C MET A 1015 -8.74 -13.32 29.35
N GLU A 1016 -10.00 -13.76 29.43
CA GLU A 1016 -11.20 -12.92 29.43
C GLU A 1016 -11.30 -12.02 30.67
N LYS A 1017 -10.58 -12.36 31.75
CA LYS A 1017 -10.47 -11.52 32.96
C LYS A 1017 -9.50 -10.36 32.79
N ILE A 1018 -8.69 -10.34 31.73
CA ILE A 1018 -7.61 -9.37 31.56
C ILE A 1018 -7.99 -8.34 30.50
N SER A 1019 -7.82 -7.06 30.82
CA SER A 1019 -8.05 -5.95 29.91
C SER A 1019 -6.84 -5.03 29.81
N ILE A 1020 -6.49 -4.64 28.58
CA ILE A 1020 -5.42 -3.68 28.32
C ILE A 1020 -6.01 -2.26 28.18
N LYS A 1021 -5.43 -1.30 28.91
CA LYS A 1021 -5.76 0.14 28.84
C LYS A 1021 -4.80 0.86 27.89
N PRO A 1022 -5.14 2.08 27.39
CA PRO A 1022 -4.22 2.85 26.57
C PRO A 1022 -2.89 3.08 27.28
N SER A 1023 -1.79 3.09 26.52
CA SER A 1023 -0.50 3.54 27.01
C SER A 1023 -0.57 5.03 27.33
N ALA A 1024 -0.05 5.41 28.50
CA ALA A 1024 -0.02 6.79 28.95
C ALA A 1024 1.31 7.13 29.62
N ASN A 1025 1.78 8.37 29.44
CA ASN A 1025 3.00 8.87 30.07
C ASN A 1025 2.96 8.78 31.61
N MET A 1026 1.80 8.96 32.24
CA MET A 1026 1.65 8.80 33.70
C MET A 1026 1.99 7.39 34.19
N THR A 1027 1.69 6.37 33.38
CA THR A 1027 1.89 4.95 33.75
C THR A 1027 3.23 4.37 33.30
N SER A 1028 3.89 5.03 32.35
CA SER A 1028 5.19 4.66 31.83
C SER A 1028 5.97 5.92 31.43
N PRO A 1029 6.35 6.75 32.40
CA PRO A 1029 7.15 7.94 32.11
C PRO A 1029 8.53 7.52 31.63
N ASN A 1030 9.18 8.35 30.80
CA ASN A 1030 10.54 8.11 30.32
C ASN A 1030 10.70 6.82 29.49
N ALA A 1031 9.61 6.29 28.93
CA ALA A 1031 9.64 5.04 28.16
C ALA A 1031 10.35 5.24 26.81
N ILE A 1032 11.18 4.26 26.44
CA ILE A 1032 11.84 4.25 25.13
C ILE A 1032 10.83 3.98 24.00
N CYS A 1033 11.19 4.37 22.76
CA CYS A 1033 10.39 4.09 21.56
C CYS A 1033 10.03 2.60 21.43
N THR A 1034 8.80 2.33 21.00
CA THR A 1034 8.45 0.98 20.52
C THR A 1034 9.12 0.71 19.17
N GLY A 1035 10.15 -0.14 19.15
CA GLY A 1035 10.98 -0.43 17.97
C GLY A 1035 12.07 -1.49 18.23
N GLY A 1036 12.90 -1.76 17.22
CA GLY A 1036 14.03 -2.70 17.31
C GLY A 1036 13.63 -4.16 17.55
N SER A 1037 12.39 -4.53 17.22
CA SER A 1037 11.78 -5.86 17.44
C SER A 1037 11.71 -6.35 18.91
N MET A 1038 12.32 -5.65 19.86
CA MET A 1038 12.43 -6.07 21.27
C MET A 1038 11.21 -5.73 22.14
N THR A 1039 10.41 -4.74 21.77
CA THR A 1039 9.43 -4.14 22.69
C THR A 1039 8.37 -5.13 23.20
N SER A 1040 7.89 -6.04 22.35
CA SER A 1040 6.91 -7.05 22.79
C SER A 1040 7.46 -7.95 23.89
N GLU A 1041 8.72 -8.39 23.77
CA GLU A 1041 9.36 -9.20 24.82
C GLU A 1041 9.64 -8.37 26.08
N ALA A 1042 10.16 -7.16 25.94
CA ALA A 1042 10.42 -6.26 27.08
C ALA A 1042 9.14 -5.99 27.90
N VAL A 1043 8.00 -5.74 27.23
CA VAL A 1043 6.71 -5.54 27.89
C VAL A 1043 6.22 -6.84 28.52
N CYS A 1044 6.28 -7.97 27.82
CA CYS A 1044 5.92 -9.27 28.39
C CYS A 1044 6.74 -9.60 29.64
N TYR A 1045 8.04 -9.27 29.65
CA TYR A 1045 8.91 -9.44 30.81
C TYR A 1045 8.46 -8.56 31.98
N ALA A 1046 8.23 -7.25 31.74
CA ALA A 1046 7.76 -6.34 32.77
C ALA A 1046 6.41 -6.77 33.37
N VAL A 1047 5.48 -7.22 32.53
CA VAL A 1047 4.17 -7.74 32.99
C VAL A 1047 4.33 -9.03 33.79
N LYS A 1048 5.15 -9.99 33.32
CA LYS A 1048 5.47 -11.21 34.06
C LYS A 1048 5.99 -10.87 35.45
N LYS A 1049 6.93 -9.93 35.56
CA LYS A 1049 7.50 -9.50 36.84
C LYS A 1049 6.47 -8.82 37.75
N ALA A 1050 5.62 -7.95 37.22
CA ALA A 1050 4.55 -7.35 38.00
C ALA A 1050 3.55 -8.41 38.52
N CYS A 1051 3.20 -9.41 37.70
CA CYS A 1051 2.35 -10.54 38.12
C CYS A 1051 3.03 -11.40 39.21
N GLU A 1052 4.32 -11.68 39.09
CA GLU A 1052 5.09 -12.41 40.13
C GLU A 1052 5.04 -11.68 41.48
N VAL A 1053 5.23 -10.36 41.49
CA VAL A 1053 5.11 -9.53 42.70
C VAL A 1053 3.73 -9.66 43.34
N LEU A 1054 2.65 -9.63 42.54
CA LEU A 1054 1.29 -9.80 43.04
C LEU A 1054 1.07 -11.19 43.63
N LEU A 1055 1.56 -12.24 42.97
CA LEU A 1055 1.46 -13.62 43.46
C LEU A 1055 2.22 -13.82 44.76
N ASP A 1056 3.41 -13.24 44.91
CA ASP A 1056 4.19 -13.30 46.14
C ASP A 1056 3.46 -12.64 47.31
N ARG A 1057 2.83 -11.48 47.07
CA ARG A 1057 2.01 -10.78 48.07
C ARG A 1057 0.76 -11.56 48.46
N MET A 1058 0.12 -12.22 47.51
CA MET A 1058 -1.10 -13.02 47.73
C MET A 1058 -0.80 -14.42 48.28
N LYS A 1059 0.47 -14.87 48.27
CA LYS A 1059 0.89 -16.23 48.66
C LYS A 1059 0.34 -16.67 50.03
N PRO A 1060 0.40 -15.87 51.11
CA PRO A 1060 -0.13 -16.29 52.41
C PRO A 1060 -1.63 -16.62 52.35
N ILE A 1061 -2.40 -15.87 51.56
CA ILE A 1061 -3.85 -16.06 51.42
C ILE A 1061 -4.16 -17.31 50.60
N ARG A 1062 -3.38 -17.54 49.53
CA ARG A 1062 -3.48 -18.77 48.72
C ARG A 1062 -3.14 -20.02 49.53
N GLU A 1063 -2.20 -19.93 50.46
CA GLU A 1063 -1.80 -21.04 51.33
C GLU A 1063 -2.81 -21.32 52.44
N GLU A 1064 -3.48 -20.30 52.96
CA GLU A 1064 -4.58 -20.42 53.93
C GLU A 1064 -5.86 -20.97 53.28
N MET A 1065 -6.14 -20.55 52.04
CA MET A 1065 -7.35 -20.90 51.30
C MET A 1065 -7.01 -21.76 50.07
N LYS A 1066 -6.38 -22.91 50.32
CA LYS A 1066 -6.05 -23.88 49.26
C LYS A 1066 -7.32 -24.24 48.48
N ASP A 1067 -7.20 -24.29 47.16
CA ASP A 1067 -8.27 -24.63 46.21
C ASP A 1067 -9.43 -23.61 46.10
N ALA A 1068 -9.36 -22.46 46.78
CA ALA A 1068 -10.36 -21.42 46.62
C ALA A 1068 -10.32 -20.80 45.21
N PRO A 1069 -11.47 -20.40 44.63
CA PRO A 1069 -11.51 -19.67 43.37
C PRO A 1069 -10.68 -18.38 43.43
N TRP A 1070 -10.19 -17.94 42.27
CA TRP A 1070 -9.41 -16.73 42.12
C TRP A 1070 -10.07 -15.52 42.80
N GLU A 1071 -11.37 -15.32 42.55
CA GLU A 1071 -12.15 -14.21 43.09
C GLU A 1071 -12.15 -14.21 44.62
N THR A 1072 -12.31 -15.40 45.23
CA THR A 1072 -12.28 -15.56 46.68
C THR A 1072 -10.92 -15.23 47.26
N ILE A 1073 -9.83 -15.68 46.61
CA ILE A 1073 -8.46 -15.36 47.02
C ILE A 1073 -8.22 -13.85 46.96
N VAL A 1074 -8.62 -13.20 45.86
CA VAL A 1074 -8.43 -11.75 45.67
C VAL A 1074 -9.26 -10.98 46.70
N GLU A 1075 -10.52 -11.35 46.92
CA GLU A 1075 -11.40 -10.70 47.89
C GLU A 1075 -10.81 -10.79 49.32
N ASN A 1076 -10.33 -11.98 49.71
CA ASN A 1076 -9.68 -12.17 51.01
C ASN A 1076 -8.33 -11.47 51.13
N SER A 1077 -7.60 -11.34 50.01
CA SER A 1077 -6.37 -10.53 49.95
C SER A 1077 -6.69 -9.07 50.23
N TYR A 1078 -7.77 -8.53 49.67
CA TYR A 1078 -8.25 -7.19 49.96
C TYR A 1078 -8.68 -7.03 51.43
N TYR A 1079 -9.47 -7.95 51.99
CA TYR A 1079 -9.87 -7.89 53.41
C TYR A 1079 -8.68 -7.92 54.37
N LYS A 1080 -7.54 -8.47 53.94
CA LYS A 1080 -6.29 -8.52 54.70
C LYS A 1080 -5.30 -7.41 54.31
N ASN A 1081 -5.75 -6.39 53.59
CA ASN A 1081 -4.96 -5.21 53.17
C ASN A 1081 -3.71 -5.57 52.34
N VAL A 1082 -3.79 -6.62 51.52
CA VAL A 1082 -2.74 -6.93 50.54
C VAL A 1082 -2.83 -5.92 49.39
N ASP A 1083 -1.71 -5.33 49.02
CA ASP A 1083 -1.63 -4.44 47.86
C ASP A 1083 -1.75 -5.23 46.54
N LEU A 1084 -2.91 -5.08 45.89
CA LEU A 1084 -3.30 -5.73 44.63
C LEU A 1084 -2.91 -4.92 43.38
N CYS A 1085 -1.98 -3.97 43.52
CA CYS A 1085 -1.43 -3.16 42.45
C CYS A 1085 0.09 -3.31 42.40
N ALA A 1086 0.66 -3.60 41.22
CA ALA A 1086 2.10 -3.74 41.07
C ALA A 1086 2.61 -3.10 39.76
N THR A 1087 3.74 -2.42 39.87
CA THR A 1087 4.50 -1.89 38.73
C THR A 1087 5.83 -2.60 38.59
N TYR A 1088 6.29 -2.79 37.35
CA TYR A 1088 7.66 -3.20 37.07
C TYR A 1088 8.22 -2.43 35.89
N MET A 1089 9.49 -2.02 35.98
CA MET A 1089 10.23 -1.43 34.88
C MET A 1089 11.26 -2.42 34.39
N TYR A 1090 11.15 -2.81 33.13
CA TYR A 1090 12.18 -3.61 32.47
C TYR A 1090 13.48 -2.81 32.31
N LYS A 1091 14.64 -3.45 32.55
CA LYS A 1091 15.97 -2.91 32.25
C LYS A 1091 16.74 -3.80 31.27
N ALA A 1092 17.44 -3.16 30.33
CA ALA A 1092 18.19 -3.82 29.27
C ALA A 1092 19.13 -4.96 29.72
N ASP A 1093 19.78 -4.81 30.88
CA ASP A 1093 20.72 -5.76 31.46
C ASP A 1093 20.08 -7.00 32.10
N GLU A 1094 18.75 -7.01 32.25
CA GLU A 1094 18.00 -8.16 32.77
C GLU A 1094 17.69 -9.21 31.68
N LEU A 1095 17.83 -8.85 30.40
CA LEU A 1095 17.60 -9.75 29.27
C LEU A 1095 18.88 -9.98 28.48
N GLN A 1096 19.07 -11.24 28.07
CA GLN A 1096 20.25 -11.66 27.33
C GLN A 1096 20.01 -11.54 25.82
N ALA A 1097 21.00 -11.02 25.09
CA ALA A 1097 20.98 -10.99 23.64
C ALA A 1097 20.99 -12.40 23.05
N TYR A 1098 20.40 -12.57 21.87
CA TYR A 1098 20.35 -13.85 21.16
C TYR A 1098 20.33 -13.66 19.64
N ILE A 1099 20.48 -14.74 18.89
CA ILE A 1099 20.42 -14.73 17.42
C ILE A 1099 19.09 -15.31 16.95
N ILE A 1100 18.46 -14.63 15.99
CA ILE A 1100 17.38 -15.16 15.15
C ILE A 1100 17.99 -15.62 13.83
N TRP A 1101 17.76 -16.87 13.47
CA TRP A 1101 18.20 -17.44 12.20
C TRP A 1101 17.05 -17.44 11.21
N GLY A 1102 17.36 -17.24 9.93
CA GLY A 1102 16.37 -17.39 8.87
C GLY A 1102 16.96 -17.86 7.57
N LEU A 1103 16.13 -18.53 6.77
CA LEU A 1103 16.43 -18.99 5.42
C LEU A 1103 15.21 -18.73 4.55
N THR A 1104 15.43 -18.23 3.35
CA THR A 1104 14.34 -18.04 2.39
C THR A 1104 14.73 -18.55 1.01
N CYS A 1105 13.84 -19.32 0.39
CA CYS A 1105 13.91 -19.72 -1.00
C CYS A 1105 12.88 -18.93 -1.80
N THR A 1106 13.27 -18.31 -2.90
CA THR A 1106 12.36 -17.62 -3.80
C THR A 1106 12.52 -18.14 -5.21
N GLU A 1107 11.40 -18.50 -5.84
CA GLU A 1107 11.28 -18.78 -7.26
C GLU A 1107 10.33 -17.77 -7.90
N LEU A 1108 10.75 -17.21 -9.03
CA LEU A 1108 9.96 -16.24 -9.79
C LEU A 1108 10.04 -16.50 -11.30
N GLU A 1109 9.11 -15.91 -12.03
CA GLU A 1109 9.07 -15.90 -13.49
C GLU A 1109 9.00 -14.45 -14.00
N ILE A 1110 9.77 -14.14 -15.05
CA ILE A 1110 9.74 -12.84 -15.73
C ILE A 1110 9.18 -12.97 -17.15
N ASP A 1111 8.45 -11.94 -17.58
CA ASP A 1111 8.12 -11.67 -18.98
C ASP A 1111 9.24 -10.85 -19.61
N VAL A 1112 10.10 -11.45 -20.45
CA VAL A 1112 11.23 -10.73 -21.04
C VAL A 1112 10.75 -9.60 -21.98
N LEU A 1113 9.57 -9.74 -22.59
CA LEU A 1113 8.99 -8.75 -23.51
C LEU A 1113 8.32 -7.57 -22.81
N THR A 1114 8.17 -7.60 -21.48
CA THR A 1114 7.49 -6.51 -20.76
C THR A 1114 8.19 -6.09 -19.47
N GLY A 1115 9.03 -6.96 -18.92
CA GLY A 1115 9.70 -6.81 -17.63
C GLY A 1115 8.86 -7.21 -16.42
N ASN A 1116 7.59 -7.60 -16.60
CA ASN A 1116 6.74 -8.03 -15.50
C ASN A 1116 7.32 -9.25 -14.77
N VAL A 1117 7.18 -9.24 -13.44
CA VAL A 1117 7.67 -10.30 -12.55
C VAL A 1117 6.50 -10.95 -11.83
N GLN A 1118 6.49 -12.27 -11.72
CA GLN A 1118 5.56 -13.04 -10.91
C GLN A 1118 6.32 -13.91 -9.91
N LEU A 1119 6.01 -13.76 -8.63
CA LEU A 1119 6.51 -14.65 -7.58
C LEU A 1119 5.75 -15.98 -7.64
N ARG A 1120 6.45 -17.06 -7.99
CA ARG A 1120 5.87 -18.40 -8.20
C ARG A 1120 5.74 -19.14 -6.87
N ARG A 1121 6.82 -19.22 -6.12
CA ARG A 1121 6.85 -19.88 -4.81
C ARG A 1121 7.88 -19.21 -3.91
N VAL A 1122 7.49 -18.98 -2.66
CA VAL A 1122 8.38 -18.50 -1.61
C VAL A 1122 8.27 -19.44 -0.41
N ASP A 1123 9.39 -19.95 0.05
CA ASP A 1123 9.51 -20.77 1.26
C ASP A 1123 10.35 -19.99 2.28
N ILE A 1124 9.81 -19.73 3.48
CA ILE A 1124 10.50 -19.04 4.58
C ILE A 1124 10.64 -19.99 5.77
N LEU A 1125 11.85 -20.07 6.33
CA LEU A 1125 12.14 -20.66 7.64
C LEU A 1125 12.65 -19.55 8.57
N GLU A 1126 11.99 -19.32 9.70
CA GLU A 1126 12.43 -18.34 10.71
C GLU A 1126 12.52 -18.98 12.10
N ASP A 1127 13.57 -18.68 12.85
CA ASP A 1127 13.77 -19.15 14.22
C ASP A 1127 13.05 -18.24 15.22
N THR A 1128 11.84 -18.66 15.63
CA THR A 1128 10.97 -17.90 16.54
C THR A 1128 11.11 -18.31 18.01
N GLY A 1129 12.06 -19.19 18.35
CA GLY A 1129 12.06 -19.83 19.65
C GLY A 1129 10.79 -20.65 19.89
N GLU A 1130 10.36 -20.70 21.15
CA GLU A 1130 8.99 -21.04 21.52
C GLU A 1130 8.11 -19.80 21.35
N SER A 1131 7.54 -19.63 20.15
CA SER A 1131 6.71 -18.46 19.81
C SER A 1131 5.62 -18.22 20.86
N LEU A 1132 5.51 -16.98 21.36
CA LEU A 1132 4.47 -16.63 22.35
C LEU A 1132 3.06 -16.76 21.77
N SER A 1133 2.90 -16.48 20.47
CA SER A 1133 1.61 -16.43 19.78
C SER A 1133 1.83 -16.70 18.29
N PRO A 1134 1.81 -17.97 17.85
CA PRO A 1134 2.30 -18.35 16.53
C PRO A 1134 1.53 -17.73 15.36
N GLY A 1135 0.19 -17.62 15.43
CA GLY A 1135 -0.60 -16.95 14.40
C GLY A 1135 -0.26 -15.46 14.23
N ILE A 1136 0.07 -14.77 15.32
CA ILE A 1136 0.54 -13.37 15.29
C ILE A 1136 1.93 -13.27 14.66
N ASP A 1137 2.83 -14.18 15.04
CA ASP A 1137 4.20 -14.22 14.54
C ASP A 1137 4.26 -14.55 13.05
N VAL A 1138 3.42 -15.46 12.55
CA VAL A 1138 3.31 -15.74 11.11
C VAL A 1138 2.91 -14.48 10.36
N GLY A 1139 1.92 -13.74 10.88
CA GLY A 1139 1.51 -12.47 10.28
C GLY A 1139 2.64 -11.43 10.24
N GLN A 1140 3.53 -11.40 11.24
CA GLN A 1140 4.70 -10.52 11.20
C GLN A 1140 5.67 -10.91 10.07
N VAL A 1141 5.95 -12.21 9.91
CA VAL A 1141 6.82 -12.76 8.86
C VAL A 1141 6.28 -12.46 7.47
N GLU A 1142 5.02 -12.83 7.20
CA GLU A 1142 4.36 -12.59 5.91
C GLU A 1142 4.31 -11.09 5.58
N GLY A 1143 3.97 -10.27 6.57
CA GLY A 1143 3.91 -8.82 6.45
C GLY A 1143 5.23 -8.16 6.13
N ALA A 1144 6.30 -8.56 6.84
CA ALA A 1144 7.64 -8.01 6.63
C ALA A 1144 8.18 -8.38 5.26
N PHE A 1145 8.00 -9.64 4.85
CA PHE A 1145 8.46 -10.12 3.56
C PHE A 1145 7.77 -9.38 2.40
N ILE A 1146 6.44 -9.21 2.43
CA ILE A 1146 5.72 -8.49 1.37
C ILE A 1146 6.07 -6.99 1.36
N MET A 1147 6.36 -6.37 2.51
CA MET A 1147 6.91 -5.01 2.54
C MET A 1147 8.27 -4.93 1.83
N GLY A 1148 9.10 -5.96 1.94
CA GLY A 1148 10.36 -6.10 1.20
C GLY A 1148 10.15 -6.37 -0.30
N VAL A 1149 9.13 -7.14 -0.69
CA VAL A 1149 8.82 -7.39 -2.11
C VAL A 1149 8.54 -6.07 -2.81
N GLY A 1150 7.76 -5.19 -2.17
CA GLY A 1150 7.53 -3.84 -2.66
C GLY A 1150 8.81 -3.03 -2.79
N TYR A 1151 9.66 -3.06 -1.77
CA TYR A 1151 10.95 -2.36 -1.76
C TYR A 1151 11.83 -2.75 -2.96
N TYR A 1152 11.95 -4.04 -3.25
CA TYR A 1152 12.82 -4.52 -4.32
C TYR A 1152 12.20 -4.47 -5.71
N LEU A 1153 10.86 -4.45 -5.86
CA LEU A 1153 10.22 -4.59 -7.18
C LEU A 1153 9.36 -3.42 -7.63
N THR A 1154 8.69 -2.66 -6.75
CA THR A 1154 7.61 -1.75 -7.19
C THR A 1154 7.62 -0.35 -6.57
N GLU A 1155 8.23 -0.19 -5.40
CA GLU A 1155 8.17 1.06 -4.64
C GLU A 1155 9.33 2.01 -4.99
N ALA A 1156 9.04 3.03 -5.82
CA ALA A 1156 10.00 4.03 -6.25
C ALA A 1156 9.68 5.43 -5.71
N LEU A 1157 10.70 6.09 -5.13
CA LEU A 1157 10.66 7.51 -4.79
C LEU A 1157 11.32 8.31 -5.94
N ILE A 1158 10.52 9.08 -6.67
CA ILE A 1158 10.99 9.86 -7.82
C ILE A 1158 10.84 11.34 -7.49
N PHE A 1159 11.94 12.07 -7.61
CA PHE A 1159 12.02 13.49 -7.32
C PHE A 1159 12.20 14.28 -8.62
N ASP A 1160 11.57 15.45 -8.67
CA ASP A 1160 11.76 16.44 -9.70
C ASP A 1160 13.18 17.05 -9.57
N PRO A 1161 14.00 17.01 -10.64
CA PRO A 1161 15.39 17.48 -10.58
C PRO A 1161 15.52 19.01 -10.50
N GLU A 1162 14.50 19.77 -10.88
CA GLU A 1162 14.53 21.23 -10.89
C GLU A 1162 14.08 21.81 -9.54
N THR A 1163 12.93 21.33 -9.05
CA THR A 1163 12.27 21.84 -7.83
C THR A 1163 12.66 21.06 -6.57
N GLY A 1164 13.11 19.80 -6.72
CA GLY A 1164 13.31 18.86 -5.60
C GLY A 1164 12.01 18.23 -5.08
N ALA A 1165 10.86 18.47 -5.73
CA ALA A 1165 9.57 17.94 -5.31
C ALA A 1165 9.49 16.40 -5.43
N LEU A 1166 8.87 15.72 -4.46
CA LEU A 1166 8.55 14.30 -4.59
C LEU A 1166 7.33 14.11 -5.51
N LEU A 1167 7.52 13.47 -6.67
CA LEU A 1167 6.48 13.24 -7.68
C LEU A 1167 5.67 11.96 -7.42
N THR A 1168 6.20 11.03 -6.62
CA THR A 1168 5.51 9.78 -6.23
C THR A 1168 4.87 9.89 -4.84
N ASN A 1169 4.01 10.89 -4.62
CA ASN A 1169 3.33 11.20 -3.35
C ASN A 1169 1.84 10.80 -3.29
N ARG A 1170 1.32 10.09 -4.31
CA ARG A 1170 -0.11 9.71 -4.43
C ARG A 1170 -0.28 8.20 -4.61
N THR A 1171 -1.49 7.67 -4.42
CA THR A 1171 -1.76 6.24 -4.67
C THR A 1171 -1.65 5.86 -6.16
N TRP A 1172 -1.73 6.86 -7.03
CA TRP A 1172 -1.56 6.70 -8.47
C TRP A 1172 -0.10 6.60 -8.91
N THR A 1173 0.83 7.16 -8.14
CA THR A 1173 2.25 7.25 -8.52
C THR A 1173 3.17 6.39 -7.63
N TYR A 1174 2.81 6.14 -6.36
CA TYR A 1174 3.55 5.24 -5.47
C TYR A 1174 2.85 3.88 -5.32
N LYS A 1175 3.57 2.77 -5.57
CA LYS A 1175 2.98 1.43 -5.76
C LYS A 1175 3.48 0.40 -4.74
N PRO A 1176 2.91 0.35 -3.51
CA PRO A 1176 3.11 -0.81 -2.65
C PRO A 1176 2.44 -2.05 -3.26
N PRO A 1177 2.87 -3.27 -2.89
CA PRO A 1177 2.24 -4.51 -3.34
C PRO A 1177 0.75 -4.57 -2.97
N GLY A 1178 -0.05 -5.10 -3.89
CA GLY A 1178 -1.45 -5.48 -3.71
C GLY A 1178 -1.64 -6.99 -3.58
N ALA A 1179 -2.89 -7.43 -3.48
CA ALA A 1179 -3.24 -8.84 -3.27
C ALA A 1179 -2.73 -9.79 -4.37
N LYS A 1180 -2.63 -9.32 -5.62
CA LYS A 1180 -2.10 -10.10 -6.76
C LYS A 1180 -0.58 -10.02 -6.92
N ASP A 1181 0.12 -9.22 -6.12
CA ASP A 1181 1.59 -9.11 -6.19
C ASP A 1181 2.28 -10.10 -5.23
N ILE A 1182 1.52 -10.79 -4.36
CA ILE A 1182 2.06 -11.80 -3.44
C ILE A 1182 2.40 -13.12 -4.17
N PRO A 1183 3.28 -13.97 -3.59
CA PRO A 1183 3.60 -15.28 -4.16
C PRO A 1183 2.36 -16.13 -4.43
N VAL A 1184 2.40 -16.88 -5.55
CA VAL A 1184 1.37 -17.86 -5.87
C VAL A 1184 1.34 -18.97 -4.81
N ASP A 1185 2.49 -19.46 -4.38
CA ASP A 1185 2.62 -20.40 -3.26
C ASP A 1185 3.48 -19.76 -2.17
N PHE A 1186 2.87 -19.35 -1.05
CA PHE A 1186 3.56 -18.66 0.04
C PHE A 1186 3.61 -19.52 1.31
N ARG A 1187 4.82 -20.01 1.66
CA ARG A 1187 5.02 -20.95 2.76
C ARG A 1187 5.86 -20.33 3.87
N VAL A 1188 5.36 -20.38 5.10
CA VAL A 1188 6.06 -19.93 6.30
C VAL A 1188 6.19 -21.09 7.29
N ARG A 1189 7.40 -21.36 7.73
CA ARG A 1189 7.69 -22.38 8.73
C ARG A 1189 8.56 -21.80 9.85
N PHE A 1190 8.25 -22.18 11.08
CA PHE A 1190 9.12 -21.87 12.21
C PHE A 1190 10.13 -22.99 12.45
N LEU A 1191 11.33 -22.63 12.90
CA LEU A 1191 12.33 -23.61 13.29
C LEU A 1191 11.83 -24.43 14.49
N GLN A 1192 11.58 -25.72 14.25
CA GLN A 1192 11.03 -26.63 15.26
C GLN A 1192 12.07 -26.96 16.33
N LYS A 1193 11.62 -27.23 17.57
CA LYS A 1193 12.50 -27.60 18.70
C LYS A 1193 13.64 -26.62 18.99
N SER A 1194 13.43 -25.33 18.69
CA SER A 1194 14.43 -24.26 18.82
C SER A 1194 14.27 -23.46 20.12
N SER A 1195 14.14 -24.11 21.28
CA SER A 1195 13.95 -23.39 22.56
C SER A 1195 15.06 -22.36 22.82
N ASN A 1196 14.68 -21.15 23.27
CA ASN A 1196 15.61 -20.05 23.52
C ASN A 1196 15.69 -19.68 25.01
N PRO A 1197 16.57 -20.26 25.84
CA PRO A 1197 16.64 -19.94 27.27
C PRO A 1197 16.86 -18.45 27.59
N ALA A 1198 17.44 -17.67 26.67
CA ALA A 1198 17.66 -16.23 26.82
C ALA A 1198 16.39 -15.38 26.56
N GLY A 1199 15.45 -15.89 25.76
CA GLY A 1199 14.24 -15.17 25.37
C GLY A 1199 13.17 -15.16 26.45
N VAL A 1200 12.27 -14.17 26.39
CA VAL A 1200 11.20 -14.04 27.39
C VAL A 1200 10.24 -15.21 27.23
N LEU A 1201 10.17 -16.08 28.25
CA LEU A 1201 9.43 -17.36 28.15
C LEU A 1201 9.83 -18.18 26.92
N ARG A 1202 11.12 -18.16 26.60
CA ARG A 1202 11.76 -18.94 25.52
C ARG A 1202 11.42 -18.52 24.09
N SER A 1203 10.80 -17.35 23.89
CA SER A 1203 10.49 -16.83 22.56
C SER A 1203 11.67 -16.19 21.83
N LYS A 1204 11.44 -15.85 20.55
CA LYS A 1204 12.27 -14.90 19.79
C LYS A 1204 11.41 -13.87 19.06
N ALA A 1205 11.98 -12.70 18.80
CA ALA A 1205 11.31 -11.62 18.10
C ALA A 1205 11.15 -11.90 16.58
N THR A 1206 10.05 -11.41 16.02
CA THR A 1206 9.63 -11.62 14.61
C THR A 1206 9.31 -10.32 13.86
N GLY A 1207 9.47 -9.17 14.54
CA GLY A 1207 9.05 -7.86 14.04
C GLY A 1207 9.76 -7.46 12.75
N GLU A 1208 11.08 -7.47 12.71
CA GLU A 1208 11.89 -7.02 11.56
C GLU A 1208 12.60 -8.12 10.75
N PRO A 1209 12.94 -9.31 11.30
CA PRO A 1209 13.81 -10.28 10.62
C PRO A 1209 13.40 -10.61 9.17
N ALA A 1210 12.15 -10.98 8.90
CA ALA A 1210 11.70 -11.37 7.57
C ALA A 1210 11.75 -10.27 6.49
N MET A 1211 11.87 -8.99 6.85
CA MET A 1211 12.15 -7.93 5.87
C MET A 1211 13.50 -8.18 5.18
N ASN A 1212 14.53 -8.53 5.97
CA ASN A 1212 15.90 -8.75 5.50
C ASN A 1212 16.02 -9.97 4.58
N MET A 1213 15.17 -10.97 4.79
CA MET A 1213 15.16 -12.19 3.98
C MET A 1213 14.66 -11.96 2.55
N THR A 1214 14.01 -10.83 2.27
CA THR A 1214 13.43 -10.54 0.96
C THR A 1214 14.46 -10.29 -0.14
N ILE A 1215 15.74 -10.13 0.21
CA ILE A 1215 16.84 -10.06 -0.76
C ILE A 1215 16.90 -11.30 -1.68
N SER A 1216 16.35 -12.45 -1.24
CA SER A 1216 16.16 -13.64 -2.07
C SER A 1216 15.44 -13.36 -3.40
N VAL A 1217 14.52 -12.40 -3.41
CA VAL A 1217 13.78 -11.96 -4.61
C VAL A 1217 14.75 -11.38 -5.64
N LEU A 1218 15.69 -10.54 -5.21
CA LEU A 1218 16.65 -9.90 -6.10
C LEU A 1218 17.67 -10.91 -6.64
N CYS A 1219 18.10 -11.87 -5.80
CA CYS A 1219 18.98 -12.97 -6.24
C CYS A 1219 18.28 -13.86 -7.27
N ALA A 1220 17.02 -14.25 -7.02
CA ALA A 1220 16.22 -15.03 -7.98
C ALA A 1220 15.98 -14.24 -9.28
N LEU A 1221 15.72 -12.93 -9.18
CA LEU A 1221 15.54 -12.05 -10.33
C LEU A 1221 16.81 -11.97 -11.18
N ARG A 1222 17.98 -11.87 -10.54
CA ARG A 1222 19.28 -11.90 -11.21
C ARG A 1222 19.47 -13.18 -12.00
N ASN A 1223 19.12 -14.33 -11.42
CA ASN A 1223 19.21 -15.62 -12.10
C ASN A 1223 18.30 -15.68 -13.35
N ALA A 1224 17.08 -15.14 -13.27
CA ALA A 1224 16.17 -15.08 -14.41
C ALA A 1224 16.67 -14.13 -15.52
N VAL A 1225 17.16 -12.94 -15.15
CA VAL A 1225 17.70 -11.94 -16.09
C VAL A 1225 18.98 -12.45 -16.75
N SER A 1226 19.89 -13.07 -16.01
CA SER A 1226 21.10 -13.70 -16.56
C SER A 1226 20.76 -14.81 -17.56
N ALA A 1227 19.74 -15.62 -17.28
CA ALA A 1227 19.24 -16.61 -18.23
C ALA A 1227 18.65 -15.96 -19.50
N ALA A 1228 17.95 -14.82 -19.38
CA ALA A 1228 17.47 -14.06 -20.53
C ALA A 1228 18.62 -13.52 -21.39
N ARG A 1229 19.64 -12.94 -20.75
CA ARG A 1229 20.82 -12.37 -21.42
C ARG A 1229 21.65 -13.43 -22.14
N LYS A 1230 21.83 -14.60 -21.52
CA LYS A 1230 22.52 -15.74 -22.14
C LYS A 1230 21.85 -16.16 -23.44
N ASP A 1231 20.53 -16.32 -23.44
CA ASP A 1231 19.75 -16.67 -24.63
C ASP A 1231 19.72 -15.55 -25.68
N ALA A 1232 19.90 -14.31 -25.25
CA ALA A 1232 20.06 -13.17 -26.14
C ALA A 1232 21.45 -13.11 -26.82
N GLY A 1233 22.37 -14.01 -26.45
CA GLY A 1233 23.75 -14.02 -26.95
C GLY A 1233 24.63 -12.91 -26.35
N LEU A 1234 24.24 -12.33 -25.22
CA LEU A 1234 25.02 -11.28 -24.55
C LEU A 1234 26.17 -11.89 -23.74
N PRO A 1235 27.27 -11.14 -23.53
CA PRO A 1235 28.36 -11.55 -22.65
C PRO A 1235 27.88 -11.88 -21.24
N ASN A 1236 28.54 -12.87 -20.60
CA ASN A 1236 28.27 -13.27 -19.22
C ASN A 1236 28.82 -12.25 -18.21
N GLU A 1237 28.24 -11.07 -18.19
CA GLU A 1237 28.58 -9.97 -17.30
C GLU A 1237 27.69 -9.95 -16.07
N TRP A 1238 28.21 -9.39 -14.98
CA TRP A 1238 27.44 -9.13 -13.78
C TRP A 1238 26.30 -8.14 -14.08
N VAL A 1239 25.08 -8.53 -13.77
CA VAL A 1239 23.90 -7.65 -13.90
C VAL A 1239 23.77 -6.84 -12.62
N PRO A 1240 23.80 -5.50 -12.63
CA PRO A 1240 23.63 -4.70 -11.43
C PRO A 1240 22.14 -4.48 -11.13
N LEU A 1241 21.52 -5.39 -10.36
CA LEU A 1241 20.14 -5.18 -9.85
C LEU A 1241 20.19 -4.57 -8.46
N GLY A 1242 19.30 -3.62 -8.22
CA GLY A 1242 19.14 -2.87 -6.97
C GLY A 1242 17.68 -2.75 -6.55
N ALA A 1243 17.37 -1.75 -5.72
CA ALA A 1243 16.01 -1.47 -5.27
C ALA A 1243 15.54 -0.05 -5.70
N PRO A 1244 14.35 0.10 -6.32
CA PRO A 1244 13.53 -0.97 -6.87
C PRO A 1244 14.03 -1.42 -8.26
N SER A 1245 13.95 -2.72 -8.54
CA SER A 1245 14.07 -3.32 -9.87
C SER A 1245 12.68 -3.45 -10.50
N THR A 1246 12.09 -2.31 -10.88
CA THR A 1246 10.77 -2.20 -11.50
C THR A 1246 10.70 -2.88 -12.88
N PRO A 1247 9.49 -3.17 -13.42
CA PRO A 1247 9.37 -3.84 -14.71
C PRO A 1247 10.16 -3.16 -15.85
N ASP A 1248 10.24 -1.83 -15.88
CA ASP A 1248 11.06 -1.10 -16.85
C ASP A 1248 12.56 -1.43 -16.72
N GLN A 1249 13.08 -1.50 -15.49
CA GLN A 1249 14.47 -1.87 -15.23
C GLN A 1249 14.73 -3.33 -15.64
N VAL A 1250 13.85 -4.25 -15.25
CA VAL A 1250 13.95 -5.68 -15.62
C VAL A 1250 13.99 -5.85 -17.13
N TYR A 1251 13.11 -5.16 -17.86
CA TYR A 1251 13.08 -5.19 -19.32
C TYR A 1251 14.41 -4.73 -19.93
N LEU A 1252 14.91 -3.57 -19.52
CA LEU A 1252 16.14 -2.98 -20.06
C LEU A 1252 17.37 -3.86 -19.78
N MET A 1253 17.39 -4.61 -18.68
CA MET A 1253 18.50 -5.50 -18.33
C MET A 1253 18.42 -6.90 -18.97
N SER A 1254 17.25 -7.32 -19.47
CA SER A 1254 16.98 -8.70 -19.94
C SER A 1254 17.50 -9.04 -21.34
N GLY A 1255 18.19 -8.11 -22.01
CA GLY A 1255 18.77 -8.34 -23.34
C GLY A 1255 17.69 -8.48 -24.41
N ASN A 1256 16.88 -7.44 -24.56
CA ASN A 1256 15.77 -7.40 -25.51
C ASN A 1256 16.14 -6.55 -26.72
N ALA A 1257 16.18 -7.15 -27.91
CA ALA A 1257 16.56 -6.49 -29.16
C ALA A 1257 15.57 -6.80 -30.27
N VAL A 1258 15.19 -5.79 -31.07
CA VAL A 1258 14.16 -5.88 -32.10
C VAL A 1258 14.53 -6.89 -33.19
N GLU A 1259 15.81 -7.05 -33.46
CA GLU A 1259 16.37 -8.00 -34.43
C GLU A 1259 16.07 -9.46 -34.05
N GLN A 1260 15.78 -9.72 -32.77
CA GLN A 1260 15.40 -11.05 -32.26
C GLN A 1260 13.91 -11.35 -32.41
N TYR A 1261 13.09 -10.36 -32.82
CA TYR A 1261 11.64 -10.51 -32.96
C TYR A 1261 11.29 -11.23 -34.27
N LEU A 1262 11.48 -12.54 -34.25
CA LEU A 1262 11.28 -13.44 -35.39
C LEU A 1262 10.20 -14.49 -35.06
N LEU A 1263 9.62 -15.12 -36.07
CA LEU A 1263 8.69 -16.23 -35.92
C LEU A 1263 9.41 -17.57 -35.98
N ASN A 1264 10.37 -17.74 -36.89
CA ASN A 1264 11.11 -18.98 -37.12
C ASN A 1264 12.62 -18.76 -37.20
#